data_AF-A0A9E5ASY8-F1
#
_entry.id   AF-A0A9E5ASY8-F1
#
_cell.length_a   1.000
_cell.length_b   1.000
_cell.length_c   1.000
_cell.angle_alpha   90.00
_cell.angle_beta   90.00
_cell.angle_gamma   90.00
#
_symmetry.space_group_name_H-M   'P 1'
#
loop_
_entity.id
_entity.type
_entity.pdbx_description
1 polymer ?
#
loop_
_entity_poly.entity_id
_entity_poly.type
_entity_poly.pdbx_seq_one_letter_code
_entity_poly.pdbx_strand_id
1 'polypeptide(L)'
;MPTVPNLVLSLAVPSRQSGVKAAPNRMICLVLTLTIALTVGGCAQTAGPTAAGPADAGTAKADSVGTRSVDGSEVGTFEPCAPISGDPKLLRLRGTVWTGDVLLDDGEVFFSAKTGKILCVAPSCASTPEADKATIVCTNGIITPGLINPHDHGTYDFLPRWKHTKLFEERYQWQKDSDYKGFKGAHPPVSAKAKCESIKWTELRQLASGVTAIQGVSTSVGFCAAGWVRNLDDSKGNSLISGYKIDTHVVPAIGSVDDADVSGWKSGLGSGALAGVVIHVGEGINKASKQEWYDLVKKGMALPNVALIHATGLGGVELAEARMNDIAIIWSPQSNLDLYGDTTRVPTAWNLGMTVALGPDWTPSGSINQLDELKCAKRFSDKRWGGFLTDEMLLQMVTVNAAKAVGAGQYLGRLGTGYYADIAVFSGDRTKPLASVIAARPDKVKLTIVGGRALYGDAALMDQAAASGCEAVDVCGSGKKFCVADSAVSDKGSQSLTDIEKALKTALADAKASVKPAPAYEYGYQLWPLWFCDAEAEKLISCDVAPTVGDAPSATDKDGDRKKDDQDNCPTVWNPDQSDLDSDKLGDACDGCPLLKDVAQCPKPSGTDSDGDGVDSTKDNCPSKINADQSDGDQDGKGDACDPCPKAANPGAAPCPVLAADVVAINSDYAAWPEGETVHVQGLVVTAVTKTGNPLTVWAQVDPGVPYGGIALQVPKGGKHDIQVGQKIGATGRIFDLFGLRILSDVVFDANPVNVALPAPLDVQPAVLGAAATALPYRSLFVQLKDVKVTADNADAEAGADYGEIELNDVLRVDDLLMGWGAEVPRPKVGDTFAFIRGVHYFSFANDKLLPRLPADFVK
;
A
#
# COMPACT_ATOMS: atom_id res chain seq x y z
N MET A 1 55.39 -7.23 -19.56
CA MET A 1 56.55 -8.14 -19.39
C MET A 1 57.49 -7.53 -18.36
N PRO A 2 58.26 -8.31 -17.59
CA PRO A 2 58.18 -9.75 -17.31
C PRO A 2 57.79 -9.96 -15.81
N THR A 3 57.74 -11.12 -15.14
CA THR A 3 57.89 -12.56 -15.50
C THR A 3 57.09 -13.40 -14.49
N VAL A 4 56.68 -14.63 -14.85
CA VAL A 4 56.26 -15.68 -13.90
C VAL A 4 57.50 -16.40 -13.32
N PRO A 5 57.38 -17.24 -12.27
CA PRO A 5 57.34 -18.68 -12.58
C PRO A 5 56.35 -19.51 -11.74
N ASN A 6 55.77 -20.53 -12.36
CA ASN A 6 55.04 -21.60 -11.68
C ASN A 6 56.01 -22.59 -11.00
N LEU A 7 55.49 -23.38 -10.05
CA LEU A 7 55.95 -24.77 -9.90
C LEU A 7 54.76 -25.71 -9.67
N VAL A 8 54.88 -26.93 -10.20
CA VAL A 8 53.83 -27.96 -10.22
C VAL A 8 54.43 -29.26 -9.72
N LEU A 9 53.72 -30.01 -8.86
CA LEU A 9 53.77 -31.48 -8.85
C LEU A 9 52.50 -32.07 -8.21
N SER A 10 52.36 -33.40 -8.27
CA SER A 10 51.10 -34.13 -8.05
C SER A 10 51.36 -35.49 -7.35
N LEU A 11 50.30 -36.30 -7.21
CA LEU A 11 50.23 -37.72 -6.85
C LEU A 11 50.15 -38.14 -5.36
N ALA A 12 48.91 -38.38 -4.94
CA ALA A 12 48.38 -39.71 -4.56
C ALA A 12 48.81 -40.45 -3.26
N VAL A 13 47.81 -40.68 -2.40
CA VAL A 13 47.40 -41.97 -1.77
C VAL A 13 48.45 -42.86 -1.08
N PRO A 14 48.19 -43.19 0.20
CA PRO A 14 48.22 -44.59 0.65
C PRO A 14 46.83 -45.09 1.12
N SER A 15 46.68 -46.40 1.28
CA SER A 15 45.39 -47.06 1.60
C SER A 15 45.57 -48.28 2.51
N ARG A 16 44.45 -48.80 3.07
CA ARG A 16 44.26 -50.16 3.64
C ARG A 16 44.99 -50.46 4.98
N GLN A 17 44.56 -51.42 5.83
CA GLN A 17 43.24 -52.04 6.08
C GLN A 17 43.27 -52.89 7.39
N SER A 18 42.08 -53.36 7.80
CA SER A 18 41.79 -54.67 8.44
C SER A 18 41.55 -54.77 9.97
N GLY A 19 40.61 -55.64 10.32
CA GLY A 19 40.07 -55.96 11.66
C GLY A 19 38.64 -56.50 11.49
N VAL A 20 38.39 -57.80 11.73
CA VAL A 20 37.25 -58.53 11.11
C VAL A 20 36.64 -59.61 12.03
N LYS A 21 35.32 -59.86 11.86
CA LYS A 21 34.41 -60.95 12.36
C LYS A 21 33.75 -60.71 13.74
N ALA A 22 32.52 -61.20 14.00
CA ALA A 22 31.57 -62.02 13.21
C ALA A 22 30.08 -61.64 13.44
N ALA A 23 29.17 -62.18 12.61
CA ALA A 23 27.70 -62.07 12.71
C ALA A 23 27.04 -63.44 13.04
N PRO A 24 25.71 -63.51 13.22
CA PRO A 24 24.73 -63.65 12.11
C PRO A 24 23.56 -62.64 12.28
N ASN A 25 22.35 -62.62 11.66
CA ASN A 25 21.49 -63.31 10.65
C ASN A 25 20.33 -62.28 10.37
N ARG A 26 19.29 -62.34 9.51
CA ARG A 26 18.79 -62.99 8.24
C ARG A 26 17.41 -62.31 7.94
N MET A 27 16.74 -62.36 6.77
CA MET A 27 16.94 -62.97 5.45
C MET A 27 16.17 -62.10 4.40
N ILE A 28 16.82 -61.52 3.38
CA ILE A 28 16.72 -61.89 1.94
C ILE A 28 15.32 -61.81 1.29
N CYS A 29 15.16 -60.87 0.35
CA CYS A 29 14.29 -60.97 -0.85
C CYS A 29 15.17 -61.23 -2.09
N LEU A 30 14.64 -61.82 -3.19
CA LEU A 30 15.30 -61.76 -4.51
C LEU A 30 14.41 -62.18 -5.71
N VAL A 31 14.55 -61.48 -6.84
CA VAL A 31 14.10 -61.76 -8.25
C VAL A 31 12.57 -62.04 -8.50
N LEU A 32 11.95 -61.60 -9.60
CA LEU A 32 12.33 -61.78 -11.02
C LEU A 32 12.20 -60.53 -11.92
N THR A 33 12.66 -60.66 -13.17
CA THR A 33 12.71 -59.69 -14.29
C THR A 33 11.35 -59.55 -15.04
N LEU A 34 11.08 -58.60 -15.96
CA LEU A 34 11.83 -58.19 -17.18
C LEU A 34 11.28 -56.89 -17.82
N THR A 35 11.91 -56.39 -18.88
CA THR A 35 11.61 -55.16 -19.66
C THR A 35 10.46 -55.29 -20.67
N ILE A 36 9.85 -54.15 -21.06
CA ILE A 36 9.65 -53.64 -22.46
C ILE A 36 8.82 -52.32 -22.44
N ALA A 37 8.85 -51.55 -23.54
CA ALA A 37 8.20 -50.23 -23.67
C ALA A 37 6.95 -50.24 -24.58
N LEU A 38 6.14 -49.17 -24.46
CA LEU A 38 5.25 -48.57 -25.48
C LEU A 38 4.41 -49.50 -26.39
N THR A 39 3.08 -49.51 -26.21
CA THR A 39 2.11 -49.07 -27.26
C THR A 39 0.66 -48.97 -26.74
N VAL A 40 -0.21 -48.38 -27.57
CA VAL A 40 -1.60 -47.94 -27.27
C VAL A 40 -2.62 -49.09 -27.39
N GLY A 41 -3.64 -49.10 -26.53
CA GLY A 41 -4.85 -49.95 -26.63
C GLY A 41 -5.82 -49.71 -25.47
N GLY A 42 -7.14 -49.70 -25.71
CA GLY A 42 -8.15 -49.28 -24.74
C GLY A 42 -9.29 -50.29 -24.48
N CYS A 43 -10.45 -49.76 -24.06
CA CYS A 43 -11.75 -50.41 -23.77
C CYS A 43 -11.99 -51.01 -22.35
N ALA A 44 -12.78 -50.26 -21.58
CA ALA A 44 -14.01 -50.66 -20.88
C ALA A 44 -14.02 -51.75 -19.76
N GLN A 45 -14.38 -51.28 -18.55
CA GLN A 45 -15.35 -51.82 -17.58
C GLN A 45 -15.34 -53.31 -17.17
N THR A 46 -15.20 -53.56 -15.86
CA THR A 46 -16.18 -54.32 -15.03
C THR A 46 -15.89 -54.08 -13.53
N ALA A 47 -16.76 -54.53 -12.60
CA ALA A 47 -16.82 -53.97 -11.24
C ALA A 47 -16.84 -54.97 -10.06
N GLY A 48 -16.20 -54.59 -8.95
CA GLY A 48 -16.43 -55.08 -7.57
C GLY A 48 -15.73 -56.40 -7.17
N PRO A 49 -15.84 -56.83 -5.87
CA PRO A 49 -16.58 -56.17 -4.77
C PRO A 49 -15.83 -56.04 -3.41
N THR A 50 -16.20 -54.98 -2.66
CA THR A 50 -16.33 -54.84 -1.18
C THR A 50 -15.46 -55.65 -0.18
N ALA A 51 -14.76 -54.92 0.71
CA ALA A 51 -14.80 -55.07 2.20
C ALA A 51 -14.00 -53.94 2.92
N ALA A 52 -14.21 -53.61 4.21
CA ALA A 52 -15.42 -53.04 4.85
C ALA A 52 -15.13 -52.64 6.33
N GLY A 53 -14.84 -51.36 6.60
CA GLY A 53 -14.88 -50.73 7.94
C GLY A 53 -13.69 -50.99 8.89
N PRO A 54 -13.65 -50.31 10.08
CA PRO A 54 -14.63 -49.35 10.63
C PRO A 54 -14.18 -47.86 10.60
N ALA A 55 -15.09 -46.96 11.02
CA ALA A 55 -14.86 -45.52 11.29
C ALA A 55 -14.21 -45.30 12.69
N ASP A 56 -13.80 -44.12 13.18
CA ASP A 56 -14.32 -42.73 13.13
C ASP A 56 -13.16 -41.72 13.38
N ALA A 57 -13.23 -40.39 13.19
CA ALA A 57 -14.20 -39.48 12.56
C ALA A 57 -13.54 -38.10 12.24
N GLY A 58 -14.12 -37.34 11.30
CA GLY A 58 -14.31 -35.89 11.49
C GLY A 58 -13.26 -34.87 10.98
N THR A 59 -13.05 -34.75 9.67
CA THR A 59 -12.88 -33.44 9.00
C THR A 59 -13.53 -33.46 7.61
N ALA A 60 -14.14 -32.35 7.18
CA ALA A 60 -14.77 -32.25 5.87
C ALA A 60 -13.71 -31.96 4.79
N LYS A 61 -13.66 -32.80 3.75
CA LYS A 61 -12.91 -32.49 2.52
C LYS A 61 -13.75 -31.62 1.60
N ALA A 62 -13.09 -30.71 0.89
CA ALA A 62 -13.67 -30.08 -0.29
C ALA A 62 -13.78 -31.11 -1.43
N ASP A 63 -14.96 -31.27 -2.00
CA ASP A 63 -15.15 -32.06 -3.21
C ASP A 63 -14.58 -31.30 -4.41
N SER A 64 -13.70 -31.96 -5.18
CA SER A 64 -13.02 -31.37 -6.32
C SER A 64 -13.98 -31.18 -7.50
N VAL A 65 -14.44 -29.94 -7.71
CA VAL A 65 -15.12 -29.54 -8.95
C VAL A 65 -14.16 -29.75 -10.13
N GLY A 66 -14.64 -30.39 -11.19
CA GLY A 66 -13.80 -30.75 -12.34
C GLY A 66 -13.28 -29.52 -13.08
N THR A 67 -11.98 -29.27 -12.99
CA THR A 67 -11.29 -28.20 -13.74
C THR A 67 -10.96 -28.65 -15.16
N ARG A 68 -10.96 -27.70 -16.10
CA ARG A 68 -10.53 -27.92 -17.49
C ARG A 68 -9.02 -27.71 -17.59
N SER A 69 -8.27 -28.74 -17.95
CA SER A 69 -6.86 -28.60 -18.34
C SER A 69 -6.75 -27.87 -19.69
N VAL A 70 -5.72 -27.04 -19.86
CA VAL A 70 -5.50 -26.26 -21.09
C VAL A 70 -4.90 -27.13 -22.19
N ASP A 71 -5.75 -27.92 -22.85
CA ASP A 71 -5.48 -28.51 -24.16
C ASP A 71 -6.77 -28.50 -25.02
N GLY A 72 -6.60 -28.33 -26.33
CA GLY A 72 -7.62 -27.85 -27.29
C GLY A 72 -8.66 -28.87 -27.75
N SER A 73 -9.09 -29.78 -26.86
CA SER A 73 -10.11 -30.80 -27.19
C SER A 73 -11.55 -30.26 -27.14
N GLU A 74 -12.46 -31.01 -27.78
CA GLU A 74 -13.72 -30.54 -28.35
C GLU A 74 -14.68 -29.80 -27.39
N VAL A 75 -15.30 -28.72 -27.88
CA VAL A 75 -16.33 -27.97 -27.16
C VAL A 75 -17.64 -28.77 -27.20
N GLY A 76 -18.10 -29.23 -26.02
CA GLY A 76 -19.41 -29.85 -25.88
C GLY A 76 -20.53 -28.91 -26.33
N THR A 77 -21.43 -29.40 -27.18
CA THR A 77 -22.55 -28.60 -27.70
C THR A 77 -23.52 -28.22 -26.57
N PHE A 78 -23.77 -26.92 -26.38
CA PHE A 78 -24.69 -26.42 -25.37
C PHE A 78 -26.08 -27.07 -25.47
N GLU A 79 -26.57 -27.59 -24.33
CA GLU A 79 -27.97 -27.93 -24.19
C GLU A 79 -28.81 -26.64 -24.21
N PRO A 80 -29.86 -26.54 -25.04
CA PRO A 80 -30.68 -25.33 -25.13
C PRO A 80 -31.55 -25.16 -23.88
N CYS A 81 -31.15 -24.22 -23.01
CA CYS A 81 -31.92 -23.81 -21.85
C CYS A 81 -33.29 -23.23 -22.27
N ALA A 82 -34.38 -23.78 -21.71
CA ALA A 82 -35.73 -23.23 -21.82
C ALA A 82 -36.11 -22.52 -20.50
N PRO A 83 -36.58 -21.26 -20.54
CA PRO A 83 -36.87 -20.50 -19.32
C PRO A 83 -38.13 -21.03 -18.64
N ILE A 84 -38.11 -21.09 -17.30
CA ILE A 84 -39.21 -21.64 -16.48
C ILE A 84 -39.62 -20.60 -15.46
N SER A 85 -40.92 -20.26 -15.41
CA SER A 85 -41.48 -19.40 -14.37
C SER A 85 -41.77 -20.22 -13.10
N GLY A 86 -41.26 -19.75 -11.96
CA GLY A 86 -41.48 -20.33 -10.63
C GLY A 86 -41.81 -19.25 -9.61
N ASP A 87 -41.30 -19.37 -8.38
CA ASP A 87 -41.29 -18.24 -7.44
C ASP A 87 -40.33 -17.16 -7.99
N PRO A 88 -40.78 -15.91 -8.19
CA PRO A 88 -39.90 -14.82 -8.66
C PRO A 88 -38.85 -14.40 -7.63
N LYS A 89 -38.93 -14.88 -6.37
CA LYS A 89 -37.95 -14.59 -5.29
C LYS A 89 -36.85 -15.64 -5.18
N LEU A 90 -36.86 -16.65 -6.05
CA LEU A 90 -35.89 -17.74 -6.14
C LEU A 90 -35.44 -17.83 -7.60
N LEU A 91 -34.19 -17.47 -7.89
CA LEU A 91 -33.70 -17.28 -9.26
C LEU A 91 -32.50 -18.18 -9.54
N ARG A 92 -32.61 -19.01 -10.58
CA ARG A 92 -31.53 -19.85 -11.14
C ARG A 92 -31.11 -19.28 -12.49
N LEU A 93 -29.96 -18.62 -12.54
CA LEU A 93 -29.36 -18.18 -13.80
C LEU A 93 -28.57 -19.34 -14.40
N ARG A 94 -28.79 -19.70 -15.67
CA ARG A 94 -27.95 -20.65 -16.42
C ARG A 94 -27.12 -19.92 -17.49
N GLY A 95 -25.84 -20.26 -17.60
CA GLY A 95 -24.87 -19.62 -18.51
C GLY A 95 -23.47 -20.18 -18.32
N THR A 96 -22.46 -19.51 -18.90
CA THR A 96 -21.04 -19.80 -18.61
C THR A 96 -20.67 -19.03 -17.35
N VAL A 97 -20.38 -19.72 -16.24
CA VAL A 97 -20.20 -19.09 -14.92
C VAL A 97 -18.72 -18.99 -14.59
N TRP A 98 -18.26 -17.80 -14.21
CA TRP A 98 -16.93 -17.59 -13.61
C TRP A 98 -17.10 -17.20 -12.14
N THR A 99 -16.45 -17.94 -11.22
CA THR A 99 -16.64 -17.78 -9.77
C THR A 99 -15.80 -16.67 -9.13
N GLY A 100 -14.81 -16.14 -9.86
CA GLY A 100 -13.67 -15.39 -9.35
C GLY A 100 -12.32 -16.07 -9.63
N ASP A 101 -12.35 -17.38 -9.89
CA ASP A 101 -11.18 -18.26 -10.05
C ASP A 101 -11.45 -19.54 -10.87
N VAL A 102 -12.67 -20.08 -10.85
CA VAL A 102 -13.08 -21.27 -11.61
C VAL A 102 -14.06 -20.87 -12.71
N LEU A 103 -13.89 -21.46 -13.90
CA LEU A 103 -14.81 -21.33 -15.03
C LEU A 103 -15.64 -22.61 -15.21
N LEU A 104 -16.95 -22.46 -15.31
CA LEU A 104 -17.92 -23.50 -15.64
C LEU A 104 -18.52 -23.20 -17.01
N ASP A 105 -18.19 -24.00 -18.03
CA ASP A 105 -18.62 -23.75 -19.42
C ASP A 105 -20.16 -23.67 -19.55
N ASP A 106 -20.88 -24.55 -18.86
CA ASP A 106 -22.32 -24.45 -18.57
C ASP A 106 -22.54 -24.70 -17.07
N GLY A 107 -23.18 -23.76 -16.40
CA GLY A 107 -23.40 -23.81 -14.96
C GLY A 107 -24.54 -22.92 -14.50
N GLU A 108 -24.92 -23.10 -13.24
CA GLU A 108 -26.02 -22.41 -12.58
C GLU A 108 -25.54 -21.57 -11.40
N VAL A 109 -26.14 -20.38 -11.26
CA VAL A 109 -26.09 -19.56 -10.04
C VAL A 109 -27.49 -19.50 -9.47
N PHE A 110 -27.72 -20.11 -8.31
CA PHE A 110 -28.99 -20.11 -7.60
C PHE A 110 -28.94 -19.16 -6.41
N PHE A 111 -29.88 -18.22 -6.33
CA PHE A 111 -29.98 -17.27 -5.22
C PHE A 111 -31.43 -16.96 -4.83
N SER A 112 -31.61 -16.36 -3.65
CA SER A 112 -32.90 -15.80 -3.23
C SER A 112 -32.88 -14.28 -3.19
N ALA A 113 -33.77 -13.65 -3.95
CA ALA A 113 -34.00 -12.20 -3.92
C ALA A 113 -34.65 -11.72 -2.60
N LYS A 114 -35.16 -12.63 -1.76
CA LYS A 114 -35.70 -12.33 -0.43
C LYS A 114 -34.59 -12.09 0.61
N THR A 115 -33.48 -12.81 0.50
CA THR A 115 -32.32 -12.70 1.41
C THR A 115 -31.15 -11.95 0.80
N GLY A 116 -31.16 -11.78 -0.53
CA GLY A 116 -30.05 -11.24 -1.31
C GLY A 116 -28.81 -12.13 -1.31
N LYS A 117 -28.96 -13.43 -1.01
CA LYS A 117 -27.84 -14.39 -0.85
C LYS A 117 -27.87 -15.51 -1.89
N ILE A 118 -26.68 -15.89 -2.34
CA ILE A 118 -26.42 -17.06 -3.17
C ILE A 118 -26.59 -18.32 -2.33
N LEU A 119 -27.32 -19.31 -2.87
CA LEU A 119 -27.65 -20.59 -2.25
C LEU A 119 -26.81 -21.74 -2.83
N CYS A 120 -26.46 -21.66 -4.12
CA CYS A 120 -25.59 -22.61 -4.80
C CYS A 120 -24.93 -21.99 -6.04
N VAL A 121 -23.70 -22.44 -6.34
CA VAL A 121 -23.03 -22.25 -7.64
C VAL A 121 -22.41 -23.58 -8.03
N ALA A 122 -22.82 -24.16 -9.16
CA ALA A 122 -22.42 -25.49 -9.61
C ALA A 122 -22.78 -25.72 -11.09
N PRO A 123 -22.28 -26.78 -11.75
CA PRO A 123 -22.79 -27.22 -13.06
C PRO A 123 -24.31 -27.45 -13.10
N SER A 124 -24.93 -27.83 -11.97
CA SER A 124 -26.36 -27.65 -11.74
C SER A 124 -26.67 -27.52 -10.26
N CYS A 125 -27.60 -26.63 -9.92
CA CYS A 125 -28.08 -26.42 -8.55
C CYS A 125 -29.41 -27.15 -8.27
N ALA A 126 -29.88 -28.02 -9.17
CA ALA A 126 -31.19 -28.69 -9.08
C ALA A 126 -31.45 -29.49 -7.79
N SER A 127 -30.40 -29.96 -7.10
CA SER A 127 -30.49 -30.67 -5.82
C SER A 127 -30.47 -29.75 -4.58
N THR A 128 -30.31 -28.44 -4.76
CA THR A 128 -30.33 -27.46 -3.66
C THR A 128 -31.76 -27.29 -3.15
N PRO A 129 -32.00 -27.19 -1.84
CA PRO A 129 -33.35 -26.94 -1.31
C PRO A 129 -34.03 -25.74 -1.99
N GLU A 130 -35.29 -25.92 -2.38
CA GLU A 130 -36.13 -24.94 -3.08
C GLU A 130 -35.74 -24.63 -4.55
N ALA A 131 -34.70 -25.28 -5.10
CA ALA A 131 -34.34 -25.14 -6.52
C ALA A 131 -35.39 -25.70 -7.49
N ASP A 132 -36.31 -26.55 -6.99
CA ASP A 132 -37.50 -27.08 -7.67
C ASP A 132 -38.58 -26.01 -7.90
N LYS A 133 -38.60 -24.96 -7.08
CA LYS A 133 -39.56 -23.85 -7.15
C LYS A 133 -39.01 -22.64 -7.88
N ALA A 134 -37.71 -22.61 -8.15
CA ALA A 134 -37.02 -21.42 -8.64
C ALA A 134 -37.38 -21.09 -10.09
N THR A 135 -37.48 -19.79 -10.38
CA THR A 135 -37.54 -19.26 -11.75
C THR A 135 -36.20 -19.47 -12.44
N ILE A 136 -36.19 -20.17 -13.57
CA ILE A 136 -34.98 -20.44 -14.37
C ILE A 136 -34.86 -19.37 -15.47
N VAL A 137 -33.78 -18.59 -15.39
CA VAL A 137 -33.44 -17.51 -16.33
C VAL A 137 -32.33 -18.01 -17.26
N CYS A 138 -32.68 -18.23 -18.53
CA CYS A 138 -31.75 -18.72 -19.53
C CYS A 138 -30.92 -17.56 -20.11
N THR A 139 -29.87 -17.15 -19.39
CA THR A 139 -29.07 -15.99 -19.77
C THR A 139 -28.37 -16.19 -21.11
N ASN A 140 -27.91 -17.41 -21.39
CA ASN A 140 -27.05 -17.77 -22.53
C ASN A 140 -25.84 -16.82 -22.67
N GLY A 141 -25.35 -16.29 -21.55
CA GLY A 141 -24.25 -15.33 -21.47
C GLY A 141 -23.14 -15.82 -20.55
N ILE A 142 -22.21 -14.90 -20.26
CA ILE A 142 -21.11 -15.09 -19.32
C ILE A 142 -21.52 -14.43 -18.00
N ILE A 143 -21.56 -15.21 -16.92
CA ILE A 143 -22.03 -14.80 -15.59
C ILE A 143 -20.81 -14.66 -14.69
N THR A 144 -20.62 -13.50 -14.08
CA THR A 144 -19.49 -13.17 -13.19
C THR A 144 -20.03 -12.71 -11.83
N PRO A 145 -19.17 -12.59 -10.78
CA PRO A 145 -19.48 -11.68 -9.70
C PRO A 145 -19.78 -10.30 -10.28
N GLY A 146 -20.67 -9.54 -9.63
CA GLY A 146 -20.86 -8.14 -9.95
C GLY A 146 -19.52 -7.41 -9.89
N LEU A 147 -19.24 -6.57 -10.88
CA LEU A 147 -17.98 -5.83 -10.90
C LEU A 147 -17.97 -4.87 -9.71
N ILE A 148 -16.79 -4.60 -9.18
CA ILE A 148 -16.60 -3.66 -8.08
C ILE A 148 -15.74 -2.52 -8.61
N ASN A 149 -16.19 -1.30 -8.38
CA ASN A 149 -15.37 -0.12 -8.51
C ASN A 149 -14.74 0.20 -7.14
N PRO A 150 -13.45 -0.12 -6.92
CA PRO A 150 -12.77 0.14 -5.65
C PRO A 150 -12.32 1.60 -5.49
N HIS A 151 -12.46 2.46 -6.51
CA HIS A 151 -12.17 3.89 -6.40
C HIS A 151 -12.84 4.76 -7.49
N ASP A 152 -13.71 5.65 -7.03
CA ASP A 152 -14.44 6.67 -7.79
C ASP A 152 -14.36 8.06 -7.08
N HIS A 153 -14.89 9.11 -7.71
CA HIS A 153 -15.20 10.40 -7.07
C HIS A 153 -16.61 10.87 -7.44
N GLY A 154 -17.64 10.07 -7.11
CA GLY A 154 -19.00 10.14 -7.65
C GLY A 154 -19.82 11.43 -7.49
N THR A 155 -19.28 12.49 -6.88
CA THR A 155 -19.87 13.85 -6.98
C THR A 155 -19.33 14.67 -8.15
N TYR A 156 -18.22 14.26 -8.76
CA TYR A 156 -17.59 14.89 -9.93
C TYR A 156 -17.99 14.23 -11.25
N ASP A 157 -18.41 12.96 -11.24
CA ASP A 157 -18.50 12.10 -12.42
C ASP A 157 -19.57 12.51 -13.47
N PHE A 158 -20.39 13.52 -13.18
CA PHE A 158 -21.23 14.17 -14.20
C PHE A 158 -20.44 15.07 -15.17
N LEU A 159 -19.19 15.42 -14.83
CA LEU A 159 -18.31 16.31 -15.60
C LEU A 159 -17.71 15.58 -16.82
N PRO A 160 -17.32 16.34 -17.87
CA PRO A 160 -16.56 15.81 -18.99
C PRO A 160 -15.07 15.66 -18.67
N ARG A 161 -14.35 14.87 -19.47
CA ARG A 161 -12.87 14.81 -19.44
C ARG A 161 -12.27 16.22 -19.52
N TRP A 162 -11.37 16.53 -18.60
CA TRP A 162 -10.63 17.78 -18.56
C TRP A 162 -9.61 17.81 -19.71
N LYS A 163 -9.56 18.93 -20.41
CA LYS A 163 -8.64 19.17 -21.54
C LYS A 163 -7.50 20.04 -21.04
N HIS A 164 -6.50 19.42 -20.42
CA HIS A 164 -5.21 20.03 -20.14
C HIS A 164 -4.28 19.93 -21.36
N THR A 165 -3.11 20.57 -21.28
CA THR A 165 -2.10 20.59 -22.36
C THR A 165 -0.69 20.29 -21.84
N LYS A 166 -0.58 19.75 -20.63
CA LYS A 166 0.68 19.45 -19.94
C LYS A 166 0.43 18.38 -18.90
N LEU A 167 1.44 17.56 -18.66
CA LEU A 167 1.44 16.60 -17.57
C LEU A 167 1.94 17.25 -16.28
N PHE A 168 1.71 16.56 -15.18
CA PHE A 168 2.04 16.96 -13.81
C PHE A 168 2.98 15.93 -13.18
N GLU A 169 3.67 16.30 -12.12
CA GLU A 169 4.55 15.36 -11.39
C GLU A 169 3.88 14.76 -10.14
N GLU A 170 2.84 15.41 -9.64
CA GLU A 170 2.13 15.09 -8.40
C GLU A 170 0.71 15.69 -8.43
N ARG A 171 -0.20 15.12 -7.63
CA ARG A 171 -1.58 15.60 -7.52
C ARG A 171 -1.74 17.07 -7.15
N TYR A 172 -0.86 17.58 -6.30
CA TYR A 172 -0.98 18.95 -5.79
C TYR A 172 -0.72 20.01 -6.84
N GLN A 173 -0.08 19.66 -7.97
CA GLN A 173 0.17 20.60 -9.07
C GLN A 173 -1.13 20.87 -9.85
N TRP A 174 -1.84 19.83 -10.33
CA TRP A 174 -3.10 20.04 -11.06
C TRP A 174 -4.20 20.62 -10.17
N GLN A 175 -4.26 20.23 -8.88
CA GLN A 175 -5.22 20.82 -7.93
C GLN A 175 -5.06 22.35 -7.78
N LYS A 176 -3.83 22.85 -7.90
CA LYS A 176 -3.49 24.28 -7.83
C LYS A 176 -3.60 25.01 -9.18
N ASP A 177 -3.72 24.29 -10.29
CA ASP A 177 -3.70 24.83 -11.65
C ASP A 177 -4.89 25.76 -11.98
N SER A 178 -4.66 26.78 -12.81
CA SER A 178 -5.69 27.75 -13.23
C SER A 178 -6.76 27.14 -14.12
N ASP A 179 -6.37 26.18 -14.96
CA ASP A 179 -7.18 25.70 -16.06
C ASP A 179 -8.07 24.55 -15.58
N TYR A 180 -7.58 23.77 -14.61
CA TYR A 180 -8.41 22.88 -13.80
C TYR A 180 -9.48 23.64 -13.01
N LYS A 181 -9.10 24.76 -12.36
CA LYS A 181 -10.04 25.63 -11.64
C LYS A 181 -11.09 26.26 -12.55
N GLY A 182 -10.70 26.67 -13.75
CA GLY A 182 -11.61 27.20 -14.78
C GLY A 182 -12.59 26.15 -15.30
N PHE A 183 -12.08 24.96 -15.65
CA PHE A 183 -12.86 23.79 -16.06
C PHE A 183 -13.90 23.39 -15.01
N LYS A 184 -13.47 23.15 -13.75
CA LYS A 184 -14.33 22.54 -12.72
C LYS A 184 -15.35 23.49 -12.08
N GLY A 185 -15.46 24.73 -12.55
CA GLY A 185 -16.34 25.75 -11.96
C GLY A 185 -17.83 25.38 -11.93
N ALA A 186 -18.26 24.38 -12.72
CA ALA A 186 -19.59 23.78 -12.65
C ALA A 186 -19.84 22.96 -11.37
N HIS A 187 -18.81 22.38 -10.75
CA HIS A 187 -18.96 21.45 -9.63
C HIS A 187 -19.54 22.07 -8.36
N PRO A 188 -19.04 23.20 -7.81
CA PRO A 188 -19.61 23.75 -6.58
C PRO A 188 -21.09 24.15 -6.69
N PRO A 189 -21.57 24.79 -7.79
CA PRO A 189 -23.00 25.05 -7.96
C PRO A 189 -23.87 23.80 -8.13
N VAL A 190 -23.41 22.78 -8.87
CA VAL A 190 -24.15 21.52 -9.04
C VAL A 190 -24.21 20.75 -7.72
N SER A 191 -23.09 20.63 -7.01
CA SER A 191 -23.01 19.99 -5.69
C SER A 191 -23.73 20.76 -4.57
N ALA A 192 -24.24 21.96 -4.84
CA ALA A 192 -25.14 22.71 -3.95
C ALA A 192 -26.64 22.57 -4.31
N LYS A 193 -26.98 22.25 -5.58
CA LYS A 193 -28.37 22.23 -6.08
C LYS A 193 -28.91 20.84 -6.44
N ALA A 194 -28.06 19.97 -6.97
CA ALA A 194 -28.41 18.67 -7.56
C ALA A 194 -27.44 17.57 -7.08
N LYS A 195 -26.95 17.70 -5.82
CA LYS A 195 -25.93 16.81 -5.22
C LYS A 195 -26.35 15.35 -5.19
N CYS A 196 -27.62 15.06 -4.95
CA CYS A 196 -28.09 13.68 -4.98
C CYS A 196 -28.16 13.18 -6.42
N GLU A 197 -28.71 13.98 -7.34
CA GLU A 197 -28.81 13.62 -8.76
C GLU A 197 -27.45 13.37 -9.43
N SER A 198 -26.37 14.06 -9.04
CA SER A 198 -25.02 13.75 -9.56
C SER A 198 -24.51 12.39 -9.06
N ILE A 199 -24.73 12.07 -7.78
CA ILE A 199 -24.41 10.75 -7.22
C ILE A 199 -25.22 9.64 -7.93
N LYS A 200 -26.52 9.87 -8.14
CA LYS A 200 -27.38 8.94 -8.91
C LYS A 200 -26.82 8.74 -10.31
N TRP A 201 -26.39 9.79 -11.00
CA TRP A 201 -25.80 9.68 -12.34
C TRP A 201 -24.58 8.76 -12.35
N THR A 202 -23.70 8.86 -11.34
CA THR A 202 -22.57 7.95 -11.15
C THR A 202 -23.02 6.52 -10.87
N GLU A 203 -23.90 6.29 -9.88
CA GLU A 203 -24.41 4.94 -9.55
C GLU A 203 -25.08 4.27 -10.77
N LEU A 204 -25.88 5.03 -11.54
CA LEU A 204 -26.55 4.55 -12.75
C LEU A 204 -25.56 4.25 -13.88
N ARG A 205 -24.48 5.04 -14.02
CA ARG A 205 -23.40 4.75 -14.99
C ARG A 205 -22.72 3.43 -14.65
N GLN A 206 -22.31 3.26 -13.40
CA GLN A 206 -21.57 2.09 -12.98
C GLN A 206 -22.45 0.83 -13.08
N LEU A 207 -23.72 0.88 -12.66
CA LEU A 207 -24.67 -0.22 -12.82
C LEU A 207 -24.87 -0.66 -14.29
N ALA A 208 -24.93 0.30 -15.22
CA ALA A 208 -25.03 0.01 -16.65
C ALA A 208 -23.76 -0.66 -17.24
N SER A 209 -22.63 -0.57 -16.55
CA SER A 209 -21.37 -1.26 -16.89
C SER A 209 -21.20 -2.63 -16.19
N GLY A 210 -22.20 -3.08 -15.42
CA GLY A 210 -22.14 -4.34 -14.66
C GLY A 210 -21.50 -4.22 -13.27
N VAL A 211 -21.22 -3.00 -12.80
CA VAL A 211 -20.76 -2.76 -11.43
C VAL A 211 -21.92 -2.89 -10.45
N THR A 212 -21.67 -3.48 -9.28
CA THR A 212 -22.65 -3.70 -8.21
C THR A 212 -22.25 -3.04 -6.89
N ALA A 213 -20.99 -2.63 -6.74
CA ALA A 213 -20.48 -1.92 -5.56
C ALA A 213 -19.43 -0.86 -5.95
N ILE A 214 -19.43 0.27 -5.22
CA ILE A 214 -18.58 1.43 -5.47
C ILE A 214 -17.99 2.00 -4.17
N GLN A 215 -16.70 2.35 -4.18
CA GLN A 215 -16.05 3.26 -3.24
C GLN A 215 -15.86 4.60 -3.95
N GLY A 216 -16.07 5.73 -3.27
CA GLY A 216 -15.90 7.08 -3.85
C GLY A 216 -17.11 8.01 -3.69
N VAL A 217 -18.16 7.54 -3.02
CA VAL A 217 -19.45 8.20 -2.83
C VAL A 217 -19.60 8.63 -1.36
N SER A 218 -18.57 9.34 -0.88
CA SER A 218 -18.31 9.78 0.51
C SER A 218 -19.53 9.99 1.42
N THR A 219 -19.47 9.46 2.64
CA THR A 219 -20.44 9.69 3.75
C THR A 219 -20.82 11.14 4.03
N SER A 220 -19.96 12.10 3.66
CA SER A 220 -20.20 13.55 3.73
C SER A 220 -21.36 14.04 2.83
N VAL A 221 -21.90 13.17 1.96
CA VAL A 221 -23.06 13.47 1.11
C VAL A 221 -24.41 13.22 1.78
N GLY A 222 -24.44 12.47 2.88
CA GLY A 222 -25.68 12.18 3.61
C GLY A 222 -26.58 11.16 2.89
N PHE A 223 -27.90 11.37 2.96
CA PHE A 223 -28.93 10.40 2.52
C PHE A 223 -29.07 10.25 1.00
N CYS A 224 -28.30 10.98 0.19
CA CYS A 224 -28.40 10.95 -1.28
C CYS A 224 -28.05 9.61 -1.94
N ALA A 225 -27.18 8.82 -1.32
CA ALA A 225 -26.47 7.69 -1.94
C ALA A 225 -27.10 6.34 -1.55
N ALA A 226 -28.40 6.20 -1.81
CA ALA A 226 -29.23 5.13 -1.27
C ALA A 226 -29.51 3.96 -2.25
N GLY A 227 -28.59 3.73 -3.19
CA GLY A 227 -28.23 2.37 -3.62
C GLY A 227 -28.99 1.78 -4.81
N TRP A 228 -28.53 2.11 -6.02
CA TRP A 228 -28.59 1.19 -7.17
C TRP A 228 -27.37 0.25 -7.17
N VAL A 229 -26.21 0.77 -6.76
CA VAL A 229 -25.01 -0.01 -6.41
C VAL A 229 -24.72 0.16 -4.92
N ARG A 230 -23.98 -0.78 -4.32
CA ARG A 230 -23.59 -0.67 -2.90
C ARG A 230 -22.60 0.48 -2.73
N ASN A 231 -22.98 1.50 -1.95
CA ASN A 231 -22.03 2.51 -1.49
C ASN A 231 -21.17 1.91 -0.37
N LEU A 232 -19.90 1.62 -0.68
CA LEU A 232 -18.98 0.99 0.26
C LEU A 232 -18.45 1.96 1.32
N ASP A 233 -18.46 3.27 1.06
CA ASP A 233 -18.05 4.29 2.04
C ASP A 233 -19.04 4.41 3.22
N ASP A 234 -20.31 4.05 3.00
CA ASP A 234 -21.39 4.45 3.91
C ASP A 234 -21.60 3.57 5.16
N SER A 235 -21.11 4.09 6.29
CA SER A 235 -21.38 3.59 7.64
C SER A 235 -22.84 3.66 8.12
N LYS A 236 -23.76 4.31 7.38
CA LYS A 236 -25.20 4.36 7.68
C LYS A 236 -26.00 3.22 7.04
N GLY A 237 -25.35 2.33 6.30
CA GLY A 237 -25.91 1.07 5.82
C GLY A 237 -26.26 1.01 4.33
N ASN A 238 -25.96 2.04 3.53
CA ASN A 238 -26.18 2.00 2.08
C ASN A 238 -25.20 1.06 1.32
N SER A 239 -24.21 0.50 2.02
CA SER A 239 -23.46 -0.69 1.57
C SER A 239 -24.36 -1.93 1.44
N LEU A 240 -25.51 -1.95 2.12
CA LEU A 240 -26.41 -3.09 2.27
C LEU A 240 -25.70 -4.36 2.78
N ILE A 241 -24.62 -4.19 3.55
CA ILE A 241 -23.86 -5.23 4.25
C ILE A 241 -23.90 -4.91 5.75
N SER A 242 -24.38 -5.86 6.57
CA SER A 242 -24.51 -5.65 8.01
C SER A 242 -23.15 -5.73 8.71
N GLY A 243 -22.84 -4.76 9.57
CA GLY A 243 -21.59 -4.71 10.33
C GLY A 243 -20.33 -4.31 9.53
N TYR A 244 -20.44 -4.10 8.22
CA TYR A 244 -19.35 -3.64 7.37
C TYR A 244 -19.23 -2.11 7.41
N LYS A 245 -18.00 -1.63 7.61
CA LYS A 245 -17.57 -0.24 7.42
C LYS A 245 -16.11 -0.24 6.96
N ILE A 246 -15.77 0.55 5.94
CA ILE A 246 -14.39 1.01 5.70
C ILE A 246 -14.25 2.47 6.16
N ASP A 247 -13.02 2.95 6.30
CA ASP A 247 -12.75 4.38 6.36
C ASP A 247 -12.01 4.87 5.11
N THR A 248 -12.32 6.08 4.66
CA THR A 248 -11.96 6.55 3.31
C THR A 248 -11.56 8.01 3.32
N HIS A 249 -10.29 8.33 3.08
CA HIS A 249 -9.74 9.64 3.35
C HIS A 249 -8.99 10.25 2.16
N VAL A 250 -9.61 11.26 1.52
CA VAL A 250 -8.95 12.14 0.56
C VAL A 250 -8.31 13.31 1.34
N VAL A 251 -7.07 13.12 1.78
CA VAL A 251 -6.38 14.08 2.67
C VAL A 251 -5.52 15.10 1.92
N PRO A 252 -5.37 16.35 2.41
CA PRO A 252 -4.56 17.38 1.74
C PRO A 252 -3.05 17.10 1.67
N ALA A 253 -2.53 16.25 2.57
CA ALA A 253 -1.22 15.60 2.54
C ALA A 253 -1.22 14.45 3.55
N ILE A 254 -0.41 13.40 3.32
CA ILE A 254 -0.31 12.27 4.28
C ILE A 254 0.38 12.69 5.58
N GLY A 255 1.47 13.46 5.50
CA GLY A 255 2.12 14.05 6.67
C GLY A 255 1.19 14.94 7.52
N SER A 256 0.11 15.49 6.95
CA SER A 256 -0.87 16.33 7.64
C SER A 256 -2.16 15.60 8.04
N VAL A 257 -2.19 14.27 8.06
CA VAL A 257 -3.30 13.51 8.69
C VAL A 257 -3.23 13.68 10.20
N ASP A 258 -4.34 14.02 10.85
CA ASP A 258 -4.38 14.18 12.31
C ASP A 258 -4.13 12.84 13.02
N ASP A 259 -3.32 12.86 14.10
CA ASP A 259 -2.99 11.64 14.85
C ASP A 259 -4.21 11.01 15.54
N ALA A 260 -5.31 11.77 15.66
CA ALA A 260 -6.62 11.26 16.09
C ALA A 260 -7.27 10.34 15.05
N ASP A 261 -7.21 10.69 13.76
CA ASP A 261 -7.70 9.85 12.66
C ASP A 261 -6.86 8.58 12.57
N VAL A 262 -5.53 8.72 12.60
CA VAL A 262 -4.57 7.59 12.65
C VAL A 262 -4.89 6.65 13.82
N SER A 263 -5.11 7.19 15.02
CA SER A 263 -5.47 6.38 16.20
C SER A 263 -6.84 5.71 16.05
N GLY A 264 -7.80 6.39 15.43
CA GLY A 264 -9.13 5.86 15.11
C GLY A 264 -9.06 4.69 14.12
N TRP A 265 -8.29 4.82 13.04
CA TRP A 265 -8.06 3.78 12.05
C TRP A 265 -7.40 2.54 12.67
N LYS A 266 -6.31 2.71 13.43
CA LYS A 266 -5.62 1.60 14.10
C LYS A 266 -6.52 0.84 15.06
N SER A 267 -7.26 1.57 15.89
CA SER A 267 -8.23 1.00 16.83
C SER A 267 -9.37 0.28 16.08
N GLY A 268 -9.87 0.87 14.99
CA GLY A 268 -10.92 0.30 14.15
C GLY A 268 -10.50 -1.00 13.47
N LEU A 269 -9.33 -1.02 12.82
CA LEU A 269 -8.76 -2.22 12.18
C LEU A 269 -8.46 -3.31 13.22
N GLY A 270 -7.72 -2.97 14.29
CA GLY A 270 -7.33 -3.91 15.34
C GLY A 270 -8.48 -4.49 16.17
N SER A 271 -9.68 -3.88 16.11
CA SER A 271 -10.91 -4.41 16.73
C SER A 271 -11.89 -5.05 15.75
N GLY A 272 -11.60 -5.01 14.44
CA GLY A 272 -12.53 -5.41 13.38
C GLY A 272 -13.75 -4.50 13.21
N ALA A 273 -13.76 -3.32 13.85
CA ALA A 273 -14.79 -2.28 13.65
C ALA A 273 -14.60 -1.47 12.35
N LEU A 274 -13.44 -1.62 11.71
CA LEU A 274 -13.19 -1.28 10.31
C LEU A 274 -12.79 -2.55 9.55
N ALA A 275 -13.39 -2.76 8.39
CA ALA A 275 -13.01 -3.80 7.44
C ALA A 275 -11.79 -3.41 6.59
N GLY A 276 -11.43 -2.13 6.56
CA GLY A 276 -10.28 -1.61 5.81
C GLY A 276 -10.20 -0.08 5.84
N VAL A 277 -9.08 0.46 5.36
CA VAL A 277 -8.84 1.90 5.18
C VAL A 277 -8.33 2.16 3.76
N VAL A 278 -9.02 3.03 3.02
CA VAL A 278 -8.74 3.33 1.61
C VAL A 278 -8.28 4.78 1.47
N ILE A 279 -7.10 5.00 0.88
CA ILE A 279 -6.41 6.30 0.94
C ILE A 279 -5.50 6.56 -0.27
N HIS A 280 -5.55 7.79 -0.80
CA HIS A 280 -4.65 8.27 -1.87
C HIS A 280 -3.21 8.42 -1.35
N VAL A 281 -2.27 7.65 -1.89
CA VAL A 281 -0.85 7.65 -1.52
C VAL A 281 0.00 7.40 -2.76
N GLY A 282 1.03 8.20 -2.98
CA GLY A 282 1.91 8.06 -4.14
C GLY A 282 1.23 8.49 -5.45
N GLU A 283 0.30 9.43 -5.40
CA GLU A 283 -0.44 9.92 -6.58
C GLU A 283 0.42 10.94 -7.38
N GLY A 284 1.38 10.40 -8.11
CA GLY A 284 2.33 11.14 -8.94
C GLY A 284 3.59 10.32 -9.20
N ILE A 285 4.62 10.96 -9.74
CA ILE A 285 5.86 10.33 -10.23
C ILE A 285 7.14 10.88 -9.57
N ASN A 286 7.03 11.96 -8.79
CA ASN A 286 8.19 12.61 -8.17
C ASN A 286 8.49 12.09 -6.75
N LYS A 287 9.63 12.51 -6.21
CA LYS A 287 10.05 12.18 -4.83
C LYS A 287 9.04 12.64 -3.76
N ALA A 288 8.29 13.72 -4.00
CA ALA A 288 7.26 14.18 -3.06
C ALA A 288 6.07 13.22 -3.00
N SER A 289 5.67 12.65 -4.15
CA SER A 289 4.67 11.58 -4.23
C SER A 289 5.17 10.32 -3.51
N LYS A 290 6.42 9.91 -3.72
CA LYS A 290 7.03 8.79 -2.98
C LYS A 290 7.09 9.05 -1.46
N GLN A 291 7.36 10.29 -1.03
CA GLN A 291 7.41 10.65 0.39
C GLN A 291 6.10 10.37 1.14
N GLU A 292 4.95 10.39 0.45
CA GLU A 292 3.65 10.04 1.04
C GLU A 292 3.62 8.62 1.61
N TRP A 293 4.35 7.67 1.03
CA TRP A 293 4.52 6.32 1.57
C TRP A 293 5.25 6.35 2.92
N TYR A 294 6.43 6.96 2.97
CA TYR A 294 7.21 7.04 4.21
C TYR A 294 6.49 7.85 5.31
N ASP A 295 5.69 8.85 4.96
CA ASP A 295 4.84 9.59 5.91
C ASP A 295 3.72 8.68 6.49
N LEU A 296 3.15 7.76 5.68
CA LEU A 296 2.19 6.75 6.12
C LEU A 296 2.84 5.72 7.06
N VAL A 297 4.00 5.20 6.68
CA VAL A 297 4.84 4.27 7.49
C VAL A 297 5.24 4.93 8.80
N LYS A 298 5.66 6.19 8.79
CA LYS A 298 6.04 6.98 9.99
C LYS A 298 4.86 7.23 10.93
N LYS A 299 3.64 7.37 10.39
CA LYS A 299 2.40 7.35 11.19
C LYS A 299 2.01 5.94 11.65
N GLY A 300 2.77 4.92 11.29
CA GLY A 300 2.57 3.51 11.65
C GLY A 300 1.31 2.93 11.02
N MET A 301 0.96 3.37 9.81
CA MET A 301 -0.20 2.91 9.04
C MET A 301 0.19 1.89 7.95
N ALA A 302 1.43 1.37 7.97
CA ALA A 302 1.75 0.11 7.31
C ALA A 302 1.06 -1.03 8.08
N LEU A 303 -0.12 -1.44 7.61
CA LEU A 303 -1.03 -2.35 8.31
C LEU A 303 -1.91 -3.13 7.31
N PRO A 304 -2.33 -4.36 7.65
CA PRO A 304 -3.22 -5.15 6.81
C PRO A 304 -4.61 -4.53 6.68
N ASN A 305 -5.24 -4.75 5.52
CA ASN A 305 -6.50 -4.11 5.09
C ASN A 305 -6.40 -2.59 4.87
N VAL A 306 -5.19 -2.04 4.71
CA VAL A 306 -4.99 -0.73 4.08
C VAL A 306 -4.93 -0.92 2.56
N ALA A 307 -5.53 0.01 1.81
CA ALA A 307 -5.45 0.05 0.35
C ALA A 307 -4.98 1.42 -0.15
N LEU A 308 -3.89 1.42 -0.91
CA LEU A 308 -3.31 2.62 -1.52
C LEU A 308 -3.97 2.88 -2.88
N ILE A 309 -4.66 4.01 -3.01
CA ILE A 309 -5.15 4.47 -4.31
C ILE A 309 -3.97 5.07 -5.09
N HIS A 310 -3.88 4.73 -6.38
CA HIS A 310 -2.80 5.00 -7.31
C HIS A 310 -1.50 4.24 -6.99
N ALA A 311 -0.80 4.59 -5.91
CA ALA A 311 0.56 4.12 -5.62
C ALA A 311 1.60 4.32 -6.76
N THR A 312 1.34 5.24 -7.69
CA THR A 312 2.15 5.51 -8.88
C THR A 312 3.62 5.83 -8.57
N GLY A 313 3.88 6.53 -7.45
CA GLY A 313 5.21 6.96 -7.03
C GLY A 313 6.03 5.91 -6.26
N LEU A 314 5.49 4.70 -6.03
CA LEU A 314 6.20 3.60 -5.37
C LEU A 314 6.98 2.77 -6.41
N GLY A 315 8.24 2.48 -6.11
CA GLY A 315 9.08 1.51 -6.82
C GLY A 315 9.22 0.21 -6.02
N GLY A 316 10.08 -0.70 -6.49
CA GLY A 316 10.22 -2.05 -5.94
C GLY A 316 10.31 -2.11 -4.41
N VAL A 317 11.20 -1.30 -3.81
CA VAL A 317 11.41 -1.26 -2.34
C VAL A 317 10.13 -0.93 -1.57
N GLU A 318 9.37 0.09 -1.98
CA GLU A 318 8.16 0.49 -1.26
C GLU A 318 6.99 -0.48 -1.54
N LEU A 319 6.96 -1.12 -2.71
CA LEU A 319 6.00 -2.17 -3.03
C LEU A 319 6.28 -3.44 -2.21
N ALA A 320 7.54 -3.81 -2.01
CA ALA A 320 7.94 -4.89 -1.11
C ALA A 320 7.58 -4.58 0.35
N GLU A 321 7.79 -3.34 0.81
CA GLU A 321 7.39 -2.91 2.14
C GLU A 321 5.86 -2.94 2.35
N ALA A 322 5.09 -2.48 1.36
CA ALA A 322 3.64 -2.58 1.35
C ALA A 322 3.16 -4.05 1.33
N ARG A 323 3.86 -4.92 0.60
CA ARG A 323 3.58 -6.37 0.52
C ARG A 323 3.81 -7.10 1.84
N MET A 324 4.86 -6.77 2.59
CA MET A 324 5.12 -7.34 3.93
C MET A 324 3.99 -7.02 4.93
N ASN A 325 3.20 -5.98 4.66
CA ASN A 325 2.12 -5.51 5.53
C ASN A 325 0.70 -5.88 5.02
N ASP A 326 0.59 -6.77 4.03
CA ASP A 326 -0.66 -7.11 3.29
C ASP A 326 -1.50 -5.90 2.86
N ILE A 327 -0.80 -4.88 2.33
CA ILE A 327 -1.44 -3.68 1.78
C ILE A 327 -1.86 -3.94 0.32
N ALA A 328 -3.07 -3.53 0.00
CA ALA A 328 -3.61 -3.59 -1.36
C ALA A 328 -3.29 -2.32 -2.16
N ILE A 329 -3.30 -2.44 -3.49
CA ILE A 329 -3.18 -1.32 -4.43
C ILE A 329 -4.46 -1.21 -5.24
N ILE A 330 -4.98 0.01 -5.37
CA ILE A 330 -6.09 0.34 -6.27
C ILE A 330 -5.53 1.19 -7.40
N TRP A 331 -5.34 0.56 -8.55
CA TRP A 331 -4.68 1.11 -9.72
C TRP A 331 -5.70 1.81 -10.63
N SER A 332 -5.38 3.04 -11.07
CA SER A 332 -6.24 3.87 -11.92
C SER A 332 -5.50 4.27 -13.21
N PRO A 333 -5.12 3.30 -14.08
CA PRO A 333 -4.16 3.53 -15.15
C PRO A 333 -4.54 4.67 -16.09
N GLN A 334 -5.82 4.86 -16.41
CA GLN A 334 -6.20 5.95 -17.31
C GLN A 334 -6.00 7.32 -16.69
N SER A 335 -6.32 7.49 -15.40
CA SER A 335 -6.10 8.77 -14.72
C SER A 335 -4.61 9.03 -14.51
N ASN A 336 -3.85 8.00 -14.11
CA ASN A 336 -2.41 8.05 -13.97
C ASN A 336 -1.71 8.51 -15.26
N LEU A 337 -2.03 7.87 -16.39
CA LEU A 337 -1.42 8.16 -17.69
C LEU A 337 -1.89 9.50 -18.28
N ASP A 338 -3.13 9.92 -18.01
CA ASP A 338 -3.66 11.21 -18.47
C ASP A 338 -3.05 12.40 -17.69
N LEU A 339 -2.85 12.27 -16.37
CA LEU A 339 -2.33 13.34 -15.51
C LEU A 339 -0.79 13.38 -15.43
N TYR A 340 -0.15 12.22 -15.27
CA TYR A 340 1.29 12.11 -14.97
C TYR A 340 2.11 11.54 -16.14
N GLY A 341 1.45 10.82 -17.06
CA GLY A 341 2.13 10.11 -18.16
C GLY A 341 3.08 9.02 -17.66
N ASP A 342 2.79 8.43 -16.51
CA ASP A 342 3.36 7.16 -16.03
C ASP A 342 2.29 6.49 -15.16
N THR A 343 2.49 5.24 -14.77
CA THR A 343 1.56 4.46 -13.96
C THR A 343 2.29 3.47 -13.04
N THR A 344 1.56 3.01 -12.03
CA THR A 344 1.99 2.06 -11.00
C THR A 344 2.69 0.82 -11.60
N ARG A 345 3.75 0.35 -10.94
CA ARG A 345 4.53 -0.84 -11.34
C ARG A 345 3.77 -2.14 -11.04
N VAL A 346 2.66 -2.36 -11.75
CA VAL A 346 1.76 -3.49 -11.53
C VAL A 346 2.41 -4.86 -11.74
N PRO A 347 3.31 -5.08 -12.73
CA PRO A 347 4.02 -6.36 -12.83
C PRO A 347 4.80 -6.68 -11.56
N THR A 348 5.60 -5.73 -11.06
CA THR A 348 6.32 -5.84 -9.78
C THR A 348 5.38 -6.12 -8.61
N ALA A 349 4.35 -5.30 -8.43
CA ALA A 349 3.37 -5.49 -7.35
C ALA A 349 2.68 -6.87 -7.42
N TRP A 350 2.40 -7.37 -8.64
CA TRP A 350 1.77 -8.68 -8.84
C TRP A 350 2.74 -9.84 -8.58
N ASN A 351 4.00 -9.74 -9.00
CA ASN A 351 5.01 -10.78 -8.82
C ASN A 351 5.48 -10.88 -7.35
N LEU A 352 5.52 -9.74 -6.65
CA LEU A 352 5.58 -9.67 -5.18
C LEU A 352 4.37 -10.35 -4.50
N GLY A 353 3.27 -10.60 -5.21
CA GLY A 353 2.05 -11.23 -4.68
C GLY A 353 1.08 -10.25 -3.99
N MET A 354 1.17 -8.94 -4.26
CA MET A 354 0.26 -7.94 -3.70
C MET A 354 -1.17 -8.10 -4.23
N THR A 355 -2.13 -7.62 -3.44
CA THR A 355 -3.53 -7.51 -3.87
C THR A 355 -3.71 -6.27 -4.74
N VAL A 356 -3.57 -6.42 -6.06
CA VAL A 356 -3.84 -5.33 -7.02
C VAL A 356 -5.29 -5.37 -7.49
N ALA A 357 -5.99 -4.25 -7.36
CA ALA A 357 -7.33 -3.97 -7.85
C ALA A 357 -7.32 -2.81 -8.87
N LEU A 358 -8.40 -2.63 -9.63
CA LEU A 358 -8.49 -1.65 -10.72
C LEU A 358 -9.70 -0.71 -10.53
N GLY A 359 -9.50 0.61 -10.54
CA GLY A 359 -10.54 1.64 -10.33
C GLY A 359 -10.52 2.73 -11.42
N PRO A 360 -11.68 3.25 -11.88
CA PRO A 360 -11.74 4.32 -12.89
C PRO A 360 -11.35 5.71 -12.38
N ASP A 361 -11.25 5.93 -11.07
CA ASP A 361 -10.99 7.25 -10.43
C ASP A 361 -12.11 8.27 -10.71
N TRP A 362 -12.12 8.94 -11.87
CA TRP A 362 -13.15 9.94 -12.20
C TRP A 362 -13.12 10.38 -13.67
N THR A 363 -14.29 10.75 -14.22
CA THR A 363 -14.41 11.20 -15.62
C THR A 363 -13.51 12.38 -16.06
N PRO A 364 -13.05 13.31 -15.20
CA PRO A 364 -12.08 14.34 -15.58
C PRO A 364 -10.75 13.80 -16.16
N SER A 365 -10.25 12.63 -15.74
CA SER A 365 -8.99 12.06 -16.24
C SER A 365 -8.99 10.53 -16.37
N GLY A 366 -9.67 9.79 -15.50
CA GLY A 366 -9.81 8.33 -15.58
C GLY A 366 -10.90 7.85 -16.55
N SER A 367 -11.18 6.54 -16.60
CA SER A 367 -12.18 6.00 -17.53
C SER A 367 -13.59 6.49 -17.24
N ILE A 368 -14.48 6.32 -18.23
CA ILE A 368 -15.91 6.55 -18.06
C ILE A 368 -16.50 5.55 -17.05
N ASN A 369 -16.07 4.28 -17.08
CA ASN A 369 -16.65 3.19 -16.29
C ASN A 369 -15.67 2.01 -16.19
N GLN A 370 -15.98 1.04 -15.33
CA GLN A 370 -15.13 -0.12 -15.06
C GLN A 370 -14.75 -0.95 -16.30
N LEU A 371 -15.67 -1.09 -17.28
CA LEU A 371 -15.37 -1.85 -18.50
C LEU A 371 -14.36 -1.13 -19.39
N ASP A 372 -14.32 0.19 -19.37
CA ASP A 372 -13.35 0.96 -20.15
C ASP A 372 -11.98 1.04 -19.45
N GLU A 373 -11.95 1.02 -18.11
CA GLU A 373 -10.70 0.88 -17.35
C GLU A 373 -10.07 -0.52 -17.56
N LEU A 374 -10.87 -1.58 -17.67
CA LEU A 374 -10.39 -2.92 -18.10
C LEU A 374 -9.72 -2.89 -19.48
N LYS A 375 -10.30 -2.15 -20.45
CA LYS A 375 -9.72 -1.99 -21.80
C LYS A 375 -8.47 -1.13 -21.78
N CYS A 376 -8.41 -0.12 -20.91
CA CYS A 376 -7.22 0.69 -20.65
C CYS A 376 -6.06 -0.19 -20.16
N ALA A 377 -6.27 -0.94 -19.07
CA ALA A 377 -5.28 -1.82 -18.45
C ALA A 377 -4.77 -2.90 -19.42
N LYS A 378 -5.68 -3.54 -20.18
CA LYS A 378 -5.31 -4.54 -21.20
C LYS A 378 -4.43 -3.93 -22.30
N ARG A 379 -4.78 -2.75 -22.84
CA ARG A 379 -3.99 -2.05 -23.88
C ARG A 379 -2.59 -1.69 -23.40
N PHE A 380 -2.49 -1.14 -22.19
CA PHE A 380 -1.20 -0.74 -21.63
C PHE A 380 -0.31 -1.98 -21.46
N SER A 381 -0.84 -3.05 -20.86
CA SER A 381 -0.09 -4.30 -20.71
C SER A 381 0.30 -4.95 -22.05
N ASP A 382 -0.58 -4.97 -23.04
CA ASP A 382 -0.29 -5.52 -24.38
C ASP A 382 0.79 -4.71 -25.14
N LYS A 383 0.98 -3.43 -24.79
CA LYS A 383 1.94 -2.52 -25.47
C LYS A 383 3.22 -2.25 -24.70
N ARG A 384 3.22 -2.45 -23.38
CA ARG A 384 4.34 -2.11 -22.47
C ARG A 384 4.83 -3.29 -21.63
N TRP A 385 3.97 -4.26 -21.32
CA TRP A 385 4.31 -5.39 -20.46
C TRP A 385 4.17 -6.74 -21.19
N GLY A 386 4.39 -6.78 -22.50
CA GLY A 386 4.34 -8.01 -23.31
C GLY A 386 3.01 -8.78 -23.28
N GLY A 387 1.92 -8.20 -22.78
CA GLY A 387 0.65 -8.88 -22.52
C GLY A 387 0.55 -9.59 -21.15
N PHE A 388 1.42 -9.25 -20.19
CA PHE A 388 1.48 -9.77 -18.81
C PHE A 388 0.10 -9.90 -18.12
N LEU A 389 -0.78 -8.90 -18.27
CA LEU A 389 -2.13 -8.93 -17.70
C LEU A 389 -3.06 -9.82 -18.54
N THR A 390 -3.16 -11.08 -18.12
CA THR A 390 -4.14 -12.03 -18.65
C THR A 390 -5.58 -11.60 -18.35
N ASP A 391 -6.53 -12.14 -19.12
CA ASP A 391 -7.95 -11.83 -18.93
C ASP A 391 -8.49 -12.27 -17.56
N GLU A 392 -7.89 -13.28 -16.92
CA GLU A 392 -8.24 -13.72 -15.57
C GLU A 392 -7.77 -12.73 -14.51
N MET A 393 -6.50 -12.28 -14.61
CA MET A 393 -5.92 -11.29 -13.69
C MET A 393 -6.72 -9.98 -13.72
N LEU A 394 -7.07 -9.51 -14.92
CA LEU A 394 -7.88 -8.31 -15.09
C LEU A 394 -9.29 -8.44 -14.50
N LEU A 395 -9.91 -9.61 -14.62
CA LEU A 395 -11.24 -9.83 -14.05
C LEU A 395 -11.19 -10.00 -12.52
N GLN A 396 -10.11 -10.58 -11.98
CA GLN A 396 -9.81 -10.60 -10.54
C GLN A 396 -9.60 -9.19 -9.98
N MET A 397 -8.86 -8.33 -10.70
CA MET A 397 -8.65 -6.92 -10.33
C MET A 397 -9.95 -6.12 -10.14
N VAL A 398 -11.05 -6.50 -10.79
CA VAL A 398 -12.36 -5.83 -10.68
C VAL A 398 -13.43 -6.62 -9.91
N THR A 399 -13.05 -7.75 -9.29
CA THR A 399 -13.98 -8.56 -8.47
C THR A 399 -13.33 -9.06 -7.19
N VAL A 400 -12.55 -10.13 -7.23
CA VAL A 400 -11.93 -10.77 -6.05
C VAL A 400 -10.97 -9.82 -5.33
N ASN A 401 -10.05 -9.21 -6.09
CA ASN A 401 -9.03 -8.33 -5.52
C ASN A 401 -9.63 -6.98 -5.13
N ALA A 402 -10.55 -6.43 -5.93
CA ALA A 402 -11.32 -5.25 -5.56
C ALA A 402 -12.11 -5.45 -4.26
N ALA A 403 -12.73 -6.63 -4.08
CA ALA A 403 -13.41 -6.97 -2.83
C ALA A 403 -12.43 -7.10 -1.66
N LYS A 404 -11.22 -7.66 -1.83
CA LYS A 404 -10.22 -7.70 -0.75
C LYS A 404 -9.71 -6.29 -0.42
N ALA A 405 -9.36 -5.47 -1.42
CA ALA A 405 -8.83 -4.11 -1.23
C ALA A 405 -9.77 -3.21 -0.42
N VAL A 406 -11.08 -3.39 -0.55
CA VAL A 406 -12.11 -2.66 0.22
C VAL A 406 -12.63 -3.45 1.44
N GLY A 407 -11.97 -4.53 1.89
CA GLY A 407 -12.38 -5.32 3.06
C GLY A 407 -13.68 -6.13 2.91
N ALA A 408 -14.25 -6.18 1.70
CA ALA A 408 -15.52 -6.83 1.37
C ALA A 408 -15.41 -8.27 0.84
N GLY A 409 -14.20 -8.86 0.78
CA GLY A 409 -13.94 -10.19 0.19
C GLY A 409 -14.67 -11.39 0.82
N GLN A 410 -15.20 -11.22 2.03
CA GLN A 410 -16.08 -12.18 2.71
C GLN A 410 -17.57 -12.04 2.31
N TYR A 411 -17.92 -11.03 1.51
CA TYR A 411 -19.29 -10.65 1.17
C TYR A 411 -19.55 -10.57 -0.35
N LEU A 412 -18.55 -10.09 -1.11
CA LEU A 412 -18.61 -9.72 -2.53
C LEU A 412 -17.41 -10.27 -3.32
N GLY A 413 -17.39 -10.02 -4.63
CA GLY A 413 -16.25 -10.33 -5.51
C GLY A 413 -16.12 -11.80 -5.93
N ARG A 414 -16.95 -12.70 -5.39
CA ARG A 414 -16.99 -14.13 -5.73
C ARG A 414 -18.42 -14.63 -5.86
N LEU A 415 -18.64 -15.62 -6.72
CA LEU A 415 -19.89 -16.37 -6.79
C LEU A 415 -19.75 -17.66 -5.98
N GLY A 416 -20.34 -17.69 -4.79
CA GLY A 416 -20.35 -18.87 -3.92
C GLY A 416 -21.46 -18.81 -2.87
N THR A 417 -21.83 -19.96 -2.31
CA THR A 417 -22.91 -20.02 -1.30
C THR A 417 -22.61 -19.12 -0.09
N GLY A 418 -23.59 -18.30 0.31
CA GLY A 418 -23.45 -17.33 1.41
C GLY A 418 -22.92 -15.95 1.01
N TYR A 419 -22.31 -15.80 -0.18
CA TYR A 419 -22.03 -14.48 -0.77
C TYR A 419 -23.34 -13.76 -1.11
N TYR A 420 -23.29 -12.43 -1.20
CA TYR A 420 -24.44 -11.69 -1.73
C TYR A 420 -24.62 -12.01 -3.22
N ALA A 421 -25.88 -12.00 -3.67
CA ALA A 421 -26.26 -12.19 -5.07
C ALA A 421 -26.03 -10.89 -5.86
N ASP A 422 -24.76 -10.50 -5.91
CA ASP A 422 -24.21 -9.39 -6.67
C ASP A 422 -23.54 -9.99 -7.90
N ILE A 423 -24.20 -9.84 -9.06
CA ILE A 423 -23.95 -10.64 -10.26
C ILE A 423 -24.01 -9.74 -11.49
N ALA A 424 -23.04 -9.87 -12.39
CA ALA A 424 -23.10 -9.28 -13.72
C ALA A 424 -23.17 -10.38 -14.79
N VAL A 425 -23.86 -10.09 -15.89
CA VAL A 425 -24.05 -11.02 -17.01
C VAL A 425 -23.77 -10.31 -18.32
N PHE A 426 -22.91 -10.90 -19.15
CA PHE A 426 -22.42 -10.31 -20.39
C PHE A 426 -22.75 -11.16 -21.62
N SER A 427 -22.89 -10.52 -22.78
CA SER A 427 -22.95 -11.17 -24.09
C SER A 427 -21.59 -11.17 -24.76
N GLY A 428 -21.21 -12.27 -25.41
CA GLY A 428 -19.96 -12.37 -26.16
C GLY A 428 -19.67 -13.79 -26.65
N ASP A 429 -18.42 -14.04 -27.02
CA ASP A 429 -17.93 -15.35 -27.42
C ASP A 429 -17.72 -16.25 -26.19
N ARG A 430 -18.59 -17.25 -26.02
CA ARG A 430 -18.52 -18.20 -24.90
C ARG A 430 -17.31 -19.15 -24.98
N THR A 431 -16.59 -19.20 -26.10
CA THR A 431 -15.28 -19.89 -26.18
C THR A 431 -14.12 -19.02 -25.68
N LYS A 432 -14.36 -17.71 -25.50
CA LYS A 432 -13.43 -16.72 -24.92
C LYS A 432 -14.16 -15.86 -23.89
N PRO A 433 -14.65 -16.45 -22.78
CA PRO A 433 -15.60 -15.78 -21.90
C PRO A 433 -14.98 -14.57 -21.18
N LEU A 434 -13.74 -14.67 -20.69
CA LEU A 434 -13.10 -13.58 -19.94
C LEU A 434 -12.74 -12.39 -20.86
N ALA A 435 -12.10 -12.66 -22.00
CA ALA A 435 -11.86 -11.68 -23.08
C ALA A 435 -13.15 -10.95 -23.50
N SER A 436 -14.27 -11.67 -23.57
CA SER A 436 -15.58 -11.10 -23.94
C SER A 436 -16.14 -10.13 -22.90
N VAL A 437 -15.83 -10.30 -21.62
CA VAL A 437 -16.19 -9.33 -20.56
C VAL A 437 -15.30 -8.09 -20.65
N ILE A 438 -13.99 -8.25 -20.87
CA ILE A 438 -13.05 -7.14 -21.04
C ILE A 438 -13.39 -6.31 -22.30
N ALA A 439 -13.80 -6.96 -23.39
CA ALA A 439 -14.25 -6.30 -24.61
C ALA A 439 -15.65 -5.65 -24.47
N ALA A 440 -16.41 -5.92 -23.41
CA ALA A 440 -17.79 -5.49 -23.26
C ALA A 440 -17.93 -3.96 -23.13
N ARG A 441 -19.10 -3.46 -23.54
CA ARG A 441 -19.59 -2.09 -23.30
C ARG A 441 -21.01 -2.20 -22.72
N PRO A 442 -21.64 -1.13 -22.21
CA PRO A 442 -22.97 -1.22 -21.57
C PRO A 442 -24.07 -1.90 -22.41
N ASP A 443 -24.02 -1.77 -23.74
CA ASP A 443 -24.92 -2.48 -24.66
C ASP A 443 -24.76 -4.02 -24.64
N LYS A 444 -23.57 -4.52 -24.27
CA LYS A 444 -23.25 -5.95 -24.10
C LYS A 444 -23.54 -6.49 -22.69
N VAL A 445 -23.85 -5.63 -21.72
CA VAL A 445 -24.32 -6.03 -20.38
C VAL A 445 -25.77 -6.50 -20.49
N LYS A 446 -26.00 -7.78 -20.20
CA LYS A 446 -27.30 -8.45 -20.31
C LYS A 446 -28.13 -8.36 -19.03
N LEU A 447 -27.48 -8.31 -17.88
CA LEU A 447 -28.13 -8.24 -16.57
C LEU A 447 -27.12 -7.76 -15.51
N THR A 448 -27.53 -6.80 -14.69
CA THR A 448 -26.83 -6.38 -13.47
C THR A 448 -27.76 -6.60 -12.28
N ILE A 449 -27.31 -7.39 -11.30
CA ILE A 449 -28.06 -7.78 -10.11
C ILE A 449 -27.29 -7.31 -8.89
N VAL A 450 -27.96 -6.61 -7.96
CA VAL A 450 -27.37 -6.14 -6.69
C VAL A 450 -28.21 -6.69 -5.54
N GLY A 451 -27.60 -7.46 -4.62
CA GLY A 451 -28.31 -8.08 -3.51
C GLY A 451 -29.51 -8.94 -3.94
N GLY A 452 -29.42 -9.62 -5.08
CA GLY A 452 -30.50 -10.44 -5.66
C GLY A 452 -31.60 -9.66 -6.38
N ARG A 453 -31.48 -8.34 -6.52
CA ARG A 453 -32.40 -7.48 -7.28
C ARG A 453 -31.85 -7.24 -8.69
N ALA A 454 -32.56 -7.62 -9.75
CA ALA A 454 -32.20 -7.21 -11.11
C ALA A 454 -32.57 -5.73 -11.33
N LEU A 455 -31.58 -4.89 -11.67
CA LEU A 455 -31.75 -3.43 -11.74
C LEU A 455 -31.44 -2.83 -13.12
N TYR A 456 -30.65 -3.52 -13.94
CA TYR A 456 -30.33 -3.14 -15.31
C TYR A 456 -30.19 -4.39 -16.19
N GLY A 457 -30.56 -4.33 -17.47
CA GLY A 457 -30.30 -5.43 -18.40
C GLY A 457 -31.19 -5.48 -19.65
N ASP A 458 -31.00 -6.52 -20.46
CA ASP A 458 -31.84 -6.83 -21.63
C ASP A 458 -33.30 -6.95 -21.21
N ALA A 459 -34.20 -6.27 -21.92
CA ALA A 459 -35.61 -6.19 -21.52
C ALA A 459 -36.27 -7.57 -21.25
N ALA A 460 -35.95 -8.58 -22.07
CA ALA A 460 -36.48 -9.94 -21.94
C ALA A 460 -35.86 -10.75 -20.79
N LEU A 461 -34.67 -10.42 -20.30
CA LEU A 461 -34.06 -11.05 -19.12
C LEU A 461 -34.52 -10.36 -17.84
N MET A 462 -34.71 -9.04 -17.88
CA MET A 462 -35.32 -8.26 -16.80
C MET A 462 -36.76 -8.74 -16.50
N ASP A 463 -37.54 -9.08 -17.53
CA ASP A 463 -38.87 -9.68 -17.35
C ASP A 463 -38.81 -11.12 -16.79
N GLN A 464 -37.84 -11.94 -17.20
CA GLN A 464 -37.63 -13.28 -16.62
C GLN A 464 -37.17 -13.21 -15.16
N ALA A 465 -36.39 -12.19 -14.79
CA ALA A 465 -35.95 -11.92 -13.42
C ALA A 465 -37.02 -11.19 -12.57
N ALA A 466 -38.25 -11.01 -13.09
CA ALA A 466 -39.37 -10.33 -12.44
C ALA A 466 -39.04 -8.91 -11.92
N ALA A 467 -38.19 -8.17 -12.65
CA ALA A 467 -37.79 -6.80 -12.28
C ALA A 467 -38.99 -5.83 -12.31
N SER A 468 -39.01 -4.88 -11.37
CA SER A 468 -40.13 -3.95 -11.15
C SER A 468 -39.66 -2.51 -10.92
N GLY A 469 -40.46 -1.52 -11.34
CA GLY A 469 -40.11 -0.09 -11.25
C GLY A 469 -39.22 0.42 -12.40
N CYS A 470 -39.13 -0.35 -13.49
CA CYS A 470 -38.12 -0.14 -14.53
C CYS A 470 -38.66 0.54 -15.78
N GLU A 471 -37.98 1.59 -16.23
CA GLU A 471 -38.23 2.28 -17.49
C GLU A 471 -37.43 1.63 -18.64
N ALA A 472 -37.91 1.78 -19.87
CA ALA A 472 -37.23 1.26 -21.06
C ALA A 472 -36.22 2.30 -21.58
N VAL A 473 -34.99 1.87 -21.86
CA VAL A 473 -33.92 2.73 -22.37
C VAL A 473 -33.22 2.07 -23.56
N ASP A 474 -32.80 2.89 -24.54
CA ASP A 474 -31.94 2.42 -25.62
C ASP A 474 -30.47 2.63 -25.24
N VAL A 475 -29.67 1.58 -25.41
CA VAL A 475 -28.23 1.60 -25.15
C VAL A 475 -27.54 1.12 -26.42
N CYS A 476 -27.17 2.08 -27.26
CA CYS A 476 -26.52 1.85 -28.57
C CYS A 476 -27.31 0.89 -29.47
N GLY A 477 -28.63 1.09 -29.61
CA GLY A 477 -29.53 0.24 -30.37
C GLY A 477 -29.98 -1.04 -29.65
N SER A 478 -29.52 -1.27 -28.41
CA SER A 478 -29.95 -2.40 -27.57
C SER A 478 -31.04 -1.95 -26.59
N GLY A 479 -32.24 -2.54 -26.71
CA GLY A 479 -33.36 -2.26 -25.82
C GLY A 479 -33.18 -2.87 -24.42
N LYS A 480 -32.84 -2.02 -23.44
CA LYS A 480 -32.66 -2.39 -22.03
C LYS A 480 -33.86 -1.96 -21.18
N LYS A 481 -33.93 -2.44 -19.95
CA LYS A 481 -34.71 -1.82 -18.86
C LYS A 481 -33.77 -1.33 -17.77
N PHE A 482 -34.14 -0.20 -17.16
CA PHE A 482 -33.40 0.42 -16.06
C PHE A 482 -34.37 0.69 -14.90
N CYS A 483 -34.13 0.05 -13.75
CA CYS A 483 -34.95 0.19 -12.54
C CYS A 483 -34.51 1.41 -11.71
N VAL A 484 -34.65 2.60 -12.30
CA VAL A 484 -34.26 3.87 -11.67
C VAL A 484 -35.22 4.25 -10.55
N ALA A 485 -36.53 4.19 -10.80
CA ALA A 485 -37.53 4.57 -9.81
C ALA A 485 -37.80 3.42 -8.81
N ASP A 486 -37.34 3.58 -7.57
CA ASP A 486 -37.61 2.68 -6.45
C ASP A 486 -38.20 3.42 -5.25
N SER A 487 -39.45 3.08 -4.92
CA SER A 487 -40.17 3.61 -3.76
C SER A 487 -39.66 3.10 -2.40
N ALA A 488 -38.77 2.10 -2.37
CA ALA A 488 -38.06 1.68 -1.17
C ALA A 488 -36.86 2.59 -0.82
N VAL A 489 -36.39 3.40 -1.78
CA VAL A 489 -35.28 4.34 -1.60
C VAL A 489 -35.80 5.67 -1.02
N SER A 490 -35.26 6.07 0.13
CA SER A 490 -35.87 7.10 0.99
C SER A 490 -35.75 8.54 0.50
N ASP A 491 -34.75 8.89 -0.34
CA ASP A 491 -34.61 10.25 -0.89
C ASP A 491 -34.74 10.29 -2.42
N LYS A 492 -35.73 11.06 -2.88
CA LYS A 492 -36.11 11.22 -4.29
C LYS A 492 -36.17 9.89 -5.08
N GLY A 493 -36.46 8.76 -4.42
CA GLY A 493 -36.45 7.41 -5.03
C GLY A 493 -37.44 7.26 -6.18
N SER A 494 -38.45 8.13 -6.27
CA SER A 494 -39.45 8.19 -7.33
C SER A 494 -39.04 8.96 -8.59
N GLN A 495 -37.79 9.42 -8.71
CA GLN A 495 -37.31 10.09 -9.94
C GLN A 495 -37.13 9.09 -11.09
N SER A 496 -37.52 9.46 -12.30
CA SER A 496 -37.09 8.78 -13.53
C SER A 496 -35.66 9.19 -13.92
N LEU A 497 -35.02 8.43 -14.82
CA LEU A 497 -33.78 8.82 -15.48
C LEU A 497 -33.90 10.22 -16.11
N THR A 498 -35.06 10.50 -16.74
CA THR A 498 -35.35 11.79 -17.37
C THR A 498 -35.39 12.93 -16.36
N ASP A 499 -35.90 12.71 -15.14
CA ASP A 499 -35.92 13.73 -14.08
C ASP A 499 -34.52 14.04 -13.54
N ILE A 500 -33.69 13.01 -13.36
CA ILE A 500 -32.29 13.13 -12.90
C ILE A 500 -31.46 13.89 -13.95
N GLU A 501 -31.52 13.45 -15.22
CA GLU A 501 -30.82 14.10 -16.33
C GLU A 501 -31.23 15.57 -16.49
N LYS A 502 -32.53 15.85 -16.39
CA LYS A 502 -33.09 17.20 -16.46
C LYS A 502 -32.64 18.08 -15.29
N ALA A 503 -32.66 17.56 -14.06
CA ALA A 503 -32.20 18.30 -12.88
C ALA A 503 -30.72 18.69 -13.00
N LEU A 504 -29.87 17.76 -13.47
CA LEU A 504 -28.45 18.04 -13.73
C LEU A 504 -28.27 19.05 -14.86
N LYS A 505 -28.95 18.89 -16.01
CA LYS A 505 -28.88 19.85 -17.12
C LYS A 505 -29.34 21.26 -16.72
N THR A 506 -30.36 21.38 -15.87
CA THR A 506 -30.77 22.67 -15.28
C THR A 506 -29.71 23.22 -14.33
N ALA A 507 -29.17 22.42 -13.40
CA ALA A 507 -28.13 22.86 -12.48
C ALA A 507 -26.84 23.31 -13.19
N LEU A 508 -26.47 22.65 -14.29
CA LEU A 508 -25.36 23.00 -15.18
C LEU A 508 -25.60 24.31 -15.95
N ALA A 509 -26.81 24.51 -16.49
CA ALA A 509 -27.18 25.76 -17.15
C ALA A 509 -27.17 26.95 -16.17
N ASP A 510 -27.71 26.76 -14.96
CA ASP A 510 -27.63 27.71 -13.85
C ASP A 510 -26.19 28.02 -13.43
N ALA A 511 -25.32 27.00 -13.38
CA ALA A 511 -23.91 27.15 -13.07
C ALA A 511 -23.20 27.98 -14.15
N LYS A 512 -23.48 27.72 -15.43
CA LYS A 512 -22.89 28.46 -16.55
C LYS A 512 -23.33 29.93 -16.54
N ALA A 513 -24.61 30.19 -16.25
CA ALA A 513 -25.16 31.54 -16.18
C ALA A 513 -24.63 32.35 -14.98
N SER A 514 -24.35 31.70 -13.84
CA SER A 514 -23.84 32.35 -12.63
C SER A 514 -22.32 32.53 -12.64
N VAL A 515 -21.55 31.50 -12.97
CA VAL A 515 -20.07 31.51 -12.95
C VAL A 515 -19.49 32.22 -14.18
N LYS A 516 -20.17 32.15 -15.34
CA LYS A 516 -19.73 32.75 -16.62
C LYS A 516 -18.30 32.34 -17.00
N PRO A 517 -18.05 31.03 -17.23
CA PRO A 517 -16.74 30.52 -17.59
C PRO A 517 -16.17 31.18 -18.85
N ALA A 518 -14.84 31.23 -18.96
CA ALA A 518 -14.19 31.58 -20.21
C ALA A 518 -14.57 30.57 -21.33
N PRO A 519 -14.60 30.98 -22.62
CA PRO A 519 -15.00 30.11 -23.73
C PRO A 519 -14.28 28.76 -23.78
N ALA A 520 -13.00 28.73 -23.41
CA ALA A 520 -12.19 27.51 -23.32
C ALA A 520 -12.76 26.46 -22.34
N TYR A 521 -13.51 26.88 -21.30
CA TYR A 521 -14.01 26.02 -20.24
C TYR A 521 -15.52 25.77 -20.30
N GLU A 522 -16.23 26.32 -21.30
CA GLU A 522 -17.68 26.12 -21.44
C GLU A 522 -18.10 24.65 -21.61
N TYR A 523 -17.20 23.77 -22.06
CA TYR A 523 -17.47 22.34 -22.15
C TYR A 523 -17.68 21.71 -20.76
N GLY A 524 -16.99 22.19 -19.72
CA GLY A 524 -17.14 21.72 -18.32
C GLY A 524 -18.54 21.93 -17.71
N TYR A 525 -19.44 22.60 -18.44
CA TYR A 525 -20.82 22.89 -18.07
C TYR A 525 -21.82 22.08 -18.92
N GLN A 526 -21.36 20.98 -19.51
CA GLN A 526 -22.16 20.00 -20.24
C GLN A 526 -22.25 18.71 -19.40
N LEU A 527 -23.41 18.05 -19.41
CA LEU A 527 -23.59 16.77 -18.72
C LEU A 527 -22.91 15.68 -19.54
N TRP A 528 -21.92 15.00 -18.96
CA TRP A 528 -21.28 13.84 -19.57
C TRP A 528 -22.25 12.65 -19.56
N PRO A 529 -22.47 11.96 -20.69
CA PRO A 529 -23.38 10.81 -20.77
C PRO A 529 -23.13 9.71 -19.72
N LEU A 530 -24.14 8.87 -19.49
CA LEU A 530 -23.96 7.61 -18.76
C LEU A 530 -23.09 6.64 -19.57
N TRP A 531 -23.27 6.58 -20.89
CA TRP A 531 -22.52 5.72 -21.80
C TRP A 531 -22.27 6.42 -23.13
N PHE A 532 -21.23 5.96 -23.83
CA PHE A 532 -20.89 6.35 -25.20
C PHE A 532 -20.96 5.11 -26.09
N CYS A 533 -21.25 5.31 -27.38
CA CYS A 533 -21.37 4.24 -28.36
C CYS A 533 -20.15 4.18 -29.31
N ASP A 534 -19.93 3.00 -29.87
CA ASP A 534 -19.03 2.74 -31.01
C ASP A 534 -17.66 3.42 -30.92
N ALA A 535 -17.20 4.00 -32.03
CA ALA A 535 -15.91 4.64 -32.19
C ALA A 535 -15.80 6.02 -31.52
N GLU A 536 -16.77 6.45 -30.70
CA GLU A 536 -16.60 7.61 -29.81
C GLU A 536 -16.08 7.14 -28.45
N ALA A 537 -16.75 6.17 -27.83
CA ALA A 537 -16.30 5.52 -26.60
C ALA A 537 -14.87 4.96 -26.73
N GLU A 538 -14.55 4.43 -27.91
CA GLU A 538 -13.23 3.88 -28.25
C GLU A 538 -12.10 4.93 -28.25
N LYS A 539 -12.40 6.19 -28.59
CA LYS A 539 -11.42 7.29 -28.59
C LYS A 539 -11.20 7.90 -27.22
N LEU A 540 -12.08 7.59 -26.26
CA LEU A 540 -12.03 8.11 -24.90
C LEU A 540 -11.17 7.25 -23.97
N ILE A 541 -10.59 6.15 -24.46
CA ILE A 541 -9.60 5.32 -23.75
C ILE A 541 -8.19 5.77 -24.17
N SER A 542 -7.48 6.49 -23.29
CA SER A 542 -6.20 7.15 -23.61
C SER A 542 -4.95 6.35 -23.27
N CYS A 543 -5.07 5.12 -22.77
CA CYS A 543 -3.96 4.30 -22.25
C CYS A 543 -3.02 3.69 -23.31
N ASP A 544 -3.06 4.24 -24.53
CA ASP A 544 -2.14 3.98 -25.63
C ASP A 544 -0.97 4.98 -25.66
N VAL A 545 -0.97 5.98 -24.76
CA VAL A 545 0.04 7.04 -24.65
C VAL A 545 1.42 6.47 -24.27
N ALA A 546 2.47 7.04 -24.85
CA ALA A 546 3.85 6.75 -24.44
C ALA A 546 4.18 7.46 -23.12
N PRO A 547 4.75 6.77 -22.12
CA PRO A 547 5.12 7.39 -20.86
C PRO A 547 6.10 8.57 -21.02
N THR A 548 6.10 9.52 -20.09
CA THR A 548 7.09 10.60 -20.02
C THR A 548 8.52 10.05 -19.94
N VAL A 549 8.68 8.95 -19.21
CA VAL A 549 9.88 8.13 -19.11
C VAL A 549 9.80 6.92 -20.06
N GLY A 550 9.49 7.18 -21.35
CA GLY A 550 9.46 6.15 -22.38
C GLY A 550 9.40 6.72 -23.80
N ASP A 551 9.82 5.92 -24.76
CA ASP A 551 9.66 6.18 -26.20
C ASP A 551 8.59 5.21 -26.76
N ALA A 552 8.51 5.06 -28.09
CA ALA A 552 7.69 4.03 -28.71
C ALA A 552 8.52 2.74 -28.92
N PRO A 553 7.95 1.55 -28.68
CA PRO A 553 8.58 0.25 -29.00
C PRO A 553 9.31 0.22 -30.34
N SER A 554 10.54 -0.31 -30.31
CA SER A 554 11.51 -0.26 -31.41
C SER A 554 12.21 -1.61 -31.63
N ALA A 555 13.17 -1.67 -32.55
CA ALA A 555 13.96 -2.87 -32.84
C ALA A 555 15.20 -3.04 -31.95
N THR A 556 15.43 -2.16 -30.97
CA THR A 556 16.59 -2.17 -30.06
C THR A 556 16.25 -1.82 -28.60
N ASP A 557 14.97 -1.59 -28.35
CA ASP A 557 14.30 -1.19 -27.12
C ASP A 557 12.85 -1.63 -27.38
N LYS A 558 12.47 -2.83 -26.89
CA LYS A 558 11.27 -3.54 -27.37
C LYS A 558 9.96 -3.11 -26.72
N ASP A 559 9.99 -2.52 -25.53
CA ASP A 559 8.81 -2.01 -24.83
C ASP A 559 8.78 -0.49 -24.67
N GLY A 560 9.88 0.20 -25.03
CA GLY A 560 9.98 1.64 -25.12
C GLY A 560 10.24 2.32 -23.78
N ASP A 561 11.04 1.75 -22.87
CA ASP A 561 11.42 2.37 -21.59
C ASP A 561 12.68 3.28 -21.67
N ARG A 562 13.33 3.33 -22.85
CA ARG A 562 14.61 4.01 -23.17
C ARG A 562 15.88 3.32 -22.67
N LYS A 563 15.79 2.09 -22.16
CA LYS A 563 16.93 1.17 -22.09
C LYS A 563 17.05 0.46 -23.44
N LYS A 564 18.05 -0.39 -23.58
CA LYS A 564 18.24 -1.18 -24.80
C LYS A 564 18.25 -2.63 -24.43
N ASP A 565 17.78 -3.48 -25.34
CA ASP A 565 17.78 -4.95 -25.22
C ASP A 565 19.09 -5.58 -24.70
N ASP A 566 20.24 -4.90 -24.81
CA ASP A 566 21.57 -5.34 -24.39
C ASP A 566 22.06 -4.76 -23.04
N GLN A 567 21.27 -3.89 -22.41
CA GLN A 567 21.52 -3.13 -21.18
C GLN A 567 20.30 -3.09 -20.24
N ASP A 568 19.29 -3.88 -20.56
CA ASP A 568 17.96 -3.88 -19.95
C ASP A 568 17.74 -5.21 -19.20
N ASN A 569 17.32 -5.12 -17.93
CA ASN A 569 17.02 -6.27 -17.09
C ASN A 569 15.60 -6.86 -17.31
N CYS A 570 14.74 -6.19 -18.09
CA CYS A 570 13.46 -6.71 -18.56
C CYS A 570 13.16 -6.38 -20.06
N PRO A 571 13.89 -6.95 -21.06
CA PRO A 571 13.80 -6.61 -22.50
C PRO A 571 12.47 -6.80 -23.27
N THR A 572 11.33 -6.89 -22.58
CA THR A 572 9.95 -6.94 -23.10
C THR A 572 8.90 -6.41 -22.09
N VAL A 573 9.30 -5.93 -20.91
CA VAL A 573 8.41 -5.51 -19.82
C VAL A 573 8.89 -4.19 -19.20
N TRP A 574 8.39 -3.11 -19.79
CA TRP A 574 8.69 -1.70 -19.50
C TRP A 574 8.91 -1.41 -18.00
N ASN A 575 10.15 -1.03 -17.65
CA ASN A 575 10.61 -0.74 -16.29
C ASN A 575 11.78 0.27 -16.27
N PRO A 576 11.55 1.57 -16.59
CA PRO A 576 12.63 2.55 -16.83
C PRO A 576 13.52 2.87 -15.62
N ASP A 577 13.06 2.55 -14.41
CA ASP A 577 13.87 2.61 -13.19
C ASP A 577 14.89 1.47 -13.10
N GLN A 578 14.69 0.36 -13.81
CA GLN A 578 15.54 -0.84 -13.84
C GLN A 578 15.80 -1.40 -12.44
N SER A 579 14.74 -1.42 -11.60
CA SER A 579 14.79 -2.02 -10.28
C SER A 579 15.12 -3.53 -10.36
N ASP A 580 15.98 -3.99 -9.45
CA ASP A 580 16.54 -5.34 -9.34
C ASP A 580 16.90 -5.56 -7.85
N LEU A 581 15.90 -5.98 -7.06
CA LEU A 581 15.98 -6.00 -5.60
C LEU A 581 16.92 -7.07 -5.02
N ASP A 582 17.00 -8.26 -5.65
CA ASP A 582 17.86 -9.36 -5.20
C ASP A 582 19.21 -9.45 -5.95
N SER A 583 19.38 -8.61 -6.97
CA SER A 583 20.58 -8.49 -7.82
C SER A 583 20.88 -9.72 -8.70
N ASP A 584 19.91 -10.57 -9.06
CA ASP A 584 20.11 -11.70 -10.00
C ASP A 584 20.29 -11.24 -11.47
N LYS A 585 19.84 -10.01 -11.78
CA LYS A 585 19.81 -9.28 -13.07
C LYS A 585 18.55 -9.49 -13.93
N LEU A 586 17.52 -10.13 -13.42
CA LEU A 586 16.16 -10.03 -13.93
C LEU A 586 15.46 -8.91 -13.17
N GLY A 587 14.85 -7.96 -13.87
CA GLY A 587 14.27 -6.79 -13.20
C GLY A 587 12.95 -7.11 -12.50
N ASP A 588 12.63 -6.37 -11.43
CA ASP A 588 11.47 -6.59 -10.56
C ASP A 588 10.12 -6.69 -11.32
N ALA A 589 10.04 -6.16 -12.55
CA ALA A 589 8.83 -6.15 -13.38
C ALA A 589 8.63 -7.43 -14.21
N CYS A 590 9.71 -8.13 -14.57
CA CYS A 590 9.66 -9.36 -15.35
C CYS A 590 10.10 -10.60 -14.56
N ASP A 591 10.75 -10.41 -13.42
CA ASP A 591 11.04 -11.49 -12.49
C ASP A 591 9.78 -11.97 -11.75
N GLY A 592 9.65 -13.29 -11.61
CA GLY A 592 8.57 -13.96 -10.91
C GLY A 592 8.78 -14.04 -9.39
N CYS A 593 9.94 -13.69 -8.84
CA CYS A 593 10.12 -13.57 -7.40
C CYS A 593 11.04 -12.42 -6.96
N PRO A 594 10.62 -11.13 -7.05
CA PRO A 594 11.50 -9.96 -6.90
C PRO A 594 12.10 -9.71 -5.51
N LEU A 595 12.23 -10.74 -4.68
CA LEU A 595 12.84 -10.73 -3.35
C LEU A 595 13.71 -11.98 -3.09
N LEU A 596 13.76 -12.97 -4.00
CA LEU A 596 14.55 -14.21 -3.81
C LEU A 596 15.37 -14.57 -5.05
N LYS A 597 16.68 -14.39 -4.90
CA LYS A 597 17.68 -14.55 -5.95
C LYS A 597 17.61 -15.89 -6.71
N ASP A 598 17.65 -15.81 -8.05
CA ASP A 598 17.63 -16.96 -8.96
C ASP A 598 16.33 -17.82 -8.83
N VAL A 599 15.25 -17.31 -8.22
CA VAL A 599 13.96 -18.02 -8.02
C VAL A 599 12.88 -17.56 -9.02
N ALA A 600 12.67 -18.34 -10.08
CA ALA A 600 11.77 -17.98 -11.18
C ALA A 600 10.27 -17.76 -10.83
N GLN A 601 9.81 -18.04 -9.60
CA GLN A 601 8.46 -17.72 -9.12
C GLN A 601 8.38 -17.80 -7.58
N CYS A 602 7.94 -16.74 -6.91
CA CYS A 602 7.76 -16.76 -5.46
C CYS A 602 6.68 -17.77 -5.01
N PRO A 603 6.87 -18.41 -3.85
CA PRO A 603 5.77 -18.93 -3.06
C PRO A 603 4.68 -17.86 -2.89
N LYS A 604 3.41 -18.23 -3.06
CA LYS A 604 2.31 -17.31 -2.75
C LYS A 604 2.05 -17.36 -1.25
N PRO A 605 1.94 -16.21 -0.57
CA PRO A 605 1.77 -16.15 0.88
C PRO A 605 0.53 -16.94 1.29
N SER A 606 0.65 -17.65 2.41
CA SER A 606 -0.33 -18.62 2.88
C SER A 606 -0.50 -18.53 4.41
N GLY A 607 -1.51 -19.21 4.96
CA GLY A 607 -1.76 -19.20 6.42
C GLY A 607 -0.66 -19.84 7.29
N THR A 608 0.47 -20.26 6.70
CA THR A 608 1.66 -20.83 7.37
C THR A 608 2.98 -20.17 6.94
N ASP A 609 2.94 -19.26 5.97
CA ASP A 609 4.09 -18.63 5.30
C ASP A 609 3.63 -17.21 4.95
N SER A 610 3.88 -16.28 5.86
CA SER A 610 3.14 -15.02 5.97
C SER A 610 3.65 -13.95 5.00
N ASP A 611 4.95 -13.89 4.79
CA ASP A 611 5.59 -12.98 3.85
C ASP A 611 5.87 -13.62 2.49
N GLY A 612 5.85 -14.95 2.34
CA GLY A 612 5.91 -15.66 1.07
C GLY A 612 7.33 -16.09 0.65
N ASP A 613 8.28 -16.22 1.57
CA ASP A 613 9.64 -16.64 1.23
C ASP A 613 9.81 -18.17 1.07
N GLY A 614 8.82 -18.95 1.51
CA GLY A 614 8.82 -20.41 1.46
C GLY A 614 9.26 -21.10 2.76
N VAL A 615 9.65 -20.33 3.77
CA VAL A 615 9.83 -20.77 5.15
C VAL A 615 8.48 -20.69 5.89
N ASP A 616 8.28 -21.58 6.84
CA ASP A 616 7.10 -21.59 7.69
C ASP A 616 7.30 -20.56 8.81
N SER A 617 6.40 -19.59 8.97
CA SER A 617 6.52 -18.48 9.93
C SER A 617 6.60 -18.91 11.41
N THR A 618 6.51 -20.21 11.73
CA THR A 618 6.82 -20.78 13.06
C THR A 618 8.26 -21.25 13.23
N LYS A 619 9.07 -21.21 12.18
CA LYS A 619 10.49 -21.61 12.12
C LYS A 619 11.40 -20.52 11.58
N ASP A 620 10.81 -19.60 10.84
CA ASP A 620 11.39 -18.40 10.27
C ASP A 620 12.00 -17.46 11.33
N ASN A 621 13.21 -16.95 11.09
CA ASN A 621 13.85 -15.93 11.92
C ASN A 621 13.52 -14.48 11.52
N CYS A 622 12.79 -14.26 10.42
CA CYS A 622 12.10 -13.01 10.11
C CYS A 622 10.63 -13.22 9.64
N PRO A 623 9.68 -13.69 10.49
CA PRO A 623 8.26 -14.03 10.18
C PRO A 623 7.36 -13.03 9.44
N SER A 624 7.88 -11.88 9.02
CA SER A 624 7.21 -10.83 8.26
C SER A 624 8.18 -10.05 7.35
N LYS A 625 9.36 -10.58 7.02
CA LYS A 625 10.35 -10.00 6.11
C LYS A 625 11.24 -11.06 5.46
N ILE A 626 10.87 -11.40 4.22
CA ILE A 626 11.48 -12.41 3.34
C ILE A 626 13.00 -12.53 3.51
N ASN A 627 13.45 -13.72 3.92
CA ASN A 627 14.85 -14.11 3.96
C ASN A 627 15.00 -15.64 3.89
N ALA A 628 14.71 -16.24 2.72
CA ALA A 628 14.69 -17.71 2.57
C ALA A 628 16.06 -18.38 2.77
N ASP A 629 17.16 -17.61 2.86
CA ASP A 629 18.48 -18.08 3.25
C ASP A 629 18.64 -18.24 4.77
N GLN A 630 17.76 -17.59 5.54
CA GLN A 630 17.69 -17.54 7.01
C GLN A 630 19.00 -17.10 7.66
N SER A 631 19.76 -16.22 6.99
CA SER A 631 21.01 -15.66 7.53
C SER A 631 20.78 -14.94 8.86
N ASP A 632 21.58 -15.27 9.87
CA ASP A 632 21.61 -14.70 11.23
C ASP A 632 23.09 -14.59 11.61
N GLY A 633 23.64 -13.38 11.51
CA GLY A 633 25.08 -13.10 11.54
C GLY A 633 25.70 -13.05 12.93
N ASP A 634 24.90 -12.85 13.98
CA ASP A 634 25.35 -12.78 15.38
C ASP A 634 24.69 -13.79 16.34
N GLN A 635 23.74 -14.57 15.83
CA GLN A 635 23.14 -15.77 16.42
C GLN A 635 22.18 -15.48 17.59
N ASP A 636 21.39 -14.41 17.44
CA ASP A 636 20.40 -13.95 18.43
C ASP A 636 19.00 -14.56 18.24
N GLY A 637 18.71 -15.10 17.05
CA GLY A 637 17.41 -15.67 16.68
C GLY A 637 16.53 -14.80 15.77
N LYS A 638 17.00 -13.62 15.35
CA LYS A 638 16.47 -12.82 14.23
C LYS A 638 17.33 -13.05 12.99
N GLY A 639 16.74 -12.90 11.81
CA GLY A 639 17.52 -12.86 10.58
C GLY A 639 18.15 -11.49 10.30
N ASP A 640 19.28 -11.49 9.60
CA ASP A 640 20.03 -10.31 9.12
C ASP A 640 19.16 -9.33 8.33
N ALA A 641 18.05 -9.82 7.76
CA ALA A 641 17.07 -9.02 7.04
C ALA A 641 16.21 -8.15 7.97
N CYS A 642 15.76 -8.66 9.12
CA CYS A 642 14.83 -7.99 10.02
C CYS A 642 15.48 -7.43 11.30
N ASP A 643 16.72 -7.79 11.61
CA ASP A 643 17.44 -7.15 12.71
C ASP A 643 18.03 -5.77 12.30
N PRO A 644 17.82 -4.69 13.08
CA PRO A 644 18.45 -3.39 12.81
C PRO A 644 19.95 -3.31 13.13
N CYS A 645 20.58 -4.34 13.71
CA CYS A 645 22.01 -4.34 14.03
C CYS A 645 22.68 -5.74 13.91
N PRO A 646 22.69 -6.36 12.71
CA PRO A 646 22.94 -7.80 12.45
C PRO A 646 24.42 -8.23 12.59
N LYS A 647 25.05 -7.79 13.67
CA LYS A 647 26.45 -7.91 14.11
C LYS A 647 26.58 -7.74 15.63
N ALA A 648 25.47 -7.54 16.36
CA ALA A 648 25.40 -7.06 17.74
C ALA A 648 24.12 -7.51 18.49
N ALA A 649 23.76 -8.79 18.37
CA ALA A 649 22.76 -9.59 19.11
C ALA A 649 21.89 -8.86 20.15
N ASN A 650 20.58 -8.81 19.88
CA ASN A 650 19.56 -8.08 20.63
C ASN A 650 18.25 -8.91 20.81
N PRO A 651 18.27 -10.11 21.45
CA PRO A 651 17.23 -11.13 21.31
C PRO A 651 15.78 -10.69 21.49
N GLY A 652 14.94 -11.09 20.53
CA GLY A 652 13.50 -10.85 20.56
C GLY A 652 13.15 -9.37 20.46
N ALA A 653 12.63 -8.79 21.55
CA ALA A 653 12.16 -7.40 21.59
C ALA A 653 13.20 -6.41 22.17
N ALA A 654 14.47 -6.80 22.28
CA ALA A 654 15.50 -5.88 22.78
C ALA A 654 15.92 -4.86 21.70
N PRO A 655 16.16 -3.58 22.08
CA PRO A 655 16.72 -2.58 21.18
C PRO A 655 18.21 -2.84 20.92
N CYS A 656 18.74 -2.28 19.84
CA CYS A 656 20.14 -2.45 19.46
C CYS A 656 21.13 -1.90 20.53
N PRO A 657 22.14 -2.69 20.93
CA PRO A 657 23.18 -2.25 21.84
C PRO A 657 24.21 -1.39 21.10
N VAL A 658 24.25 -0.10 21.44
CA VAL A 658 25.20 0.86 20.88
C VAL A 658 26.42 0.94 21.79
N LEU A 659 27.59 0.63 21.22
CA LEU A 659 28.85 0.56 21.96
C LEU A 659 29.45 1.96 22.17
N ALA A 660 30.36 2.02 23.14
CA ALA A 660 31.22 3.17 23.43
C ALA A 660 31.90 3.80 22.20
N ALA A 661 32.22 3.00 21.17
CA ALA A 661 32.85 3.46 19.94
C ALA A 661 31.85 4.07 18.94
N ASP A 662 30.61 3.60 18.94
CA ASP A 662 29.58 4.06 17.99
C ASP A 662 29.17 5.49 18.32
N VAL A 663 29.08 5.85 19.61
CA VAL A 663 28.86 7.23 20.10
C VAL A 663 29.97 8.20 19.60
N VAL A 664 31.17 7.72 19.34
CA VAL A 664 32.27 8.54 18.77
C VAL A 664 32.08 8.78 17.28
N ALA A 665 31.73 7.72 16.52
CA ALA A 665 31.41 7.84 15.10
C ALA A 665 30.20 8.77 14.88
N ILE A 666 29.16 8.58 15.71
CA ILE A 666 27.94 9.41 15.83
C ILE A 666 28.22 10.91 15.91
N ASN A 667 29.24 11.35 16.65
CA ASN A 667 29.59 12.77 16.78
C ASN A 667 30.57 13.27 15.71
N SER A 668 31.18 12.35 14.96
CA SER A 668 32.19 12.65 13.94
C SER A 668 31.58 12.72 12.53
N ASP A 669 30.51 11.99 12.27
CA ASP A 669 29.74 12.04 11.01
C ASP A 669 28.22 11.99 11.27
N TYR A 670 27.56 13.12 11.04
CA TYR A 670 26.10 13.26 11.20
C TYR A 670 25.29 12.67 10.03
N ALA A 671 25.93 12.27 8.92
CA ALA A 671 25.27 11.64 7.78
C ALA A 671 25.12 10.12 7.93
N ALA A 672 25.87 9.50 8.83
CA ALA A 672 25.78 8.07 9.18
C ALA A 672 24.69 7.74 10.23
N TRP A 673 23.78 8.68 10.53
CA TRP A 673 22.76 8.56 11.57
C TRP A 673 21.45 7.94 11.06
N PRO A 674 21.00 6.78 11.58
CA PRO A 674 19.66 6.23 11.31
C PRO A 674 18.62 6.94 12.19
N GLU A 675 18.15 8.10 11.73
CA GLU A 675 17.26 8.96 12.51
C GLU A 675 15.87 8.34 12.77
N GLY A 676 15.45 8.35 14.04
CA GLY A 676 14.22 7.72 14.52
C GLY A 676 14.44 6.40 15.26
N GLU A 677 15.58 5.75 15.06
CA GLU A 677 15.86 4.42 15.65
C GLU A 677 15.95 4.43 17.18
N THR A 678 15.54 3.32 17.80
CA THR A 678 15.58 3.14 19.25
C THR A 678 16.80 2.33 19.66
N VAL A 679 17.71 2.96 20.40
CA VAL A 679 19.00 2.37 20.78
C VAL A 679 19.19 2.34 22.29
N HIS A 680 20.04 1.43 22.74
CA HIS A 680 20.45 1.31 24.14
C HIS A 680 21.95 1.55 24.28
N VAL A 681 22.33 2.60 25.01
CA VAL A 681 23.72 3.02 25.23
C VAL A 681 24.11 2.76 26.68
N GLN A 682 25.17 1.98 26.91
CA GLN A 682 25.68 1.68 28.25
C GLN A 682 26.98 2.42 28.58
N GLY A 683 27.22 2.61 29.88
CA GLY A 683 28.50 3.08 30.39
C GLY A 683 28.72 4.60 30.28
N LEU A 684 27.65 5.37 30.15
CA LEU A 684 27.67 6.83 30.11
C LEU A 684 27.85 7.41 31.52
N VAL A 685 28.77 8.34 31.71
CA VAL A 685 29.01 9.08 32.96
C VAL A 685 28.41 10.48 32.84
N VAL A 686 27.48 10.82 33.73
CA VAL A 686 26.73 12.08 33.71
C VAL A 686 27.61 13.25 34.16
N THR A 687 27.75 14.27 33.30
CA THR A 687 28.63 15.43 33.52
C THR A 687 27.88 16.75 33.76
N ALA A 688 26.62 16.86 33.31
CA ALA A 688 25.70 17.95 33.64
C ALA A 688 24.22 17.52 33.56
N VAL A 689 23.35 18.26 34.27
CA VAL A 689 21.88 18.10 34.23
C VAL A 689 21.23 19.48 34.36
N THR A 690 20.20 19.80 33.57
CA THR A 690 19.43 21.06 33.74
C THR A 690 18.75 21.11 35.11
N LYS A 691 18.95 22.19 35.88
CA LYS A 691 18.34 22.36 37.22
C LYS A 691 16.82 22.57 37.16
N THR A 692 16.33 23.24 36.13
CA THR A 692 14.91 23.45 35.83
C THR A 692 14.73 23.51 34.32
N GLY A 693 13.94 22.60 33.75
CA GLY A 693 13.69 22.52 32.30
C GLY A 693 12.56 21.54 32.01
N ASN A 694 11.90 21.67 30.85
CA ASN A 694 10.86 20.74 30.43
C ASN A 694 10.75 20.71 28.88
N PRO A 695 11.29 19.67 28.20
CA PRO A 695 11.94 18.48 28.76
C PRO A 695 13.25 18.79 29.51
N LEU A 696 13.70 17.84 30.33
CA LEU A 696 14.96 17.93 31.06
C LEU A 696 16.09 17.35 30.21
N THR A 697 17.24 18.03 30.15
CA THR A 697 18.43 17.52 29.45
C THR A 697 19.49 17.08 30.44
N VAL A 698 19.97 15.85 30.24
CA VAL A 698 21.13 15.25 30.90
C VAL A 698 22.26 15.16 29.87
N TRP A 699 23.43 15.69 30.19
CA TRP A 699 24.64 15.49 29.37
C TRP A 699 25.51 14.43 30.04
N ALA A 700 25.96 13.47 29.25
CA ALA A 700 26.81 12.40 29.69
C ALA A 700 27.91 12.12 28.66
N GLN A 701 28.97 11.46 29.10
CA GLN A 701 30.08 11.05 28.24
C GLN A 701 30.38 9.57 28.46
N VAL A 702 30.77 8.87 27.40
CA VAL A 702 31.34 7.52 27.47
C VAL A 702 32.50 7.49 28.49
N ASP A 703 32.64 6.35 29.18
CA ASP A 703 33.63 6.05 30.22
C ASP A 703 35.01 6.73 30.01
N PRO A 704 35.60 7.39 31.03
CA PRO A 704 36.75 8.29 30.87
C PRO A 704 37.96 7.60 30.22
N GLY A 705 38.24 8.00 28.98
CA GLY A 705 39.29 7.45 28.13
C GLY A 705 38.97 7.58 26.63
N VAL A 706 37.70 7.75 26.27
CA VAL A 706 37.21 7.84 24.89
C VAL A 706 37.03 9.32 24.45
N PRO A 707 37.80 9.84 23.47
CA PRO A 707 37.57 11.15 22.89
C PRO A 707 36.23 11.22 22.13
N TYR A 708 35.59 12.40 22.11
CA TYR A 708 34.38 12.69 21.32
C TYR A 708 33.13 11.84 21.62
N GLY A 709 33.15 10.97 22.63
CA GLY A 709 31.99 10.18 23.08
C GLY A 709 31.01 10.96 23.98
N GLY A 710 30.58 12.18 23.61
CA GLY A 710 29.62 12.99 24.36
C GLY A 710 28.19 12.82 23.86
N ILE A 711 27.19 12.79 24.74
CA ILE A 711 25.78 12.69 24.31
C ILE A 711 24.84 13.47 25.22
N ALA A 712 23.84 14.08 24.62
CA ALA A 712 22.74 14.74 25.31
C ALA A 712 21.51 13.82 25.29
N LEU A 713 20.90 13.66 26.45
CA LEU A 713 19.79 12.75 26.72
C LEU A 713 18.59 13.59 27.19
N GLN A 714 17.53 13.60 26.40
CA GLN A 714 16.33 14.37 26.65
C GLN A 714 15.26 13.50 27.31
N VAL A 715 14.96 13.81 28.57
CA VAL A 715 14.01 13.07 29.41
C VAL A 715 12.59 13.59 29.16
N PRO A 716 11.61 12.72 28.87
CA PRO A 716 10.27 13.14 28.45
C PRO A 716 9.51 13.88 29.56
N LYS A 717 8.58 14.74 29.13
CA LYS A 717 7.83 15.67 29.97
C LYS A 717 7.07 14.97 31.10
N GLY A 718 7.51 15.18 32.33
CA GLY A 718 6.91 14.61 33.54
C GLY A 718 7.52 13.27 34.00
N GLY A 719 8.56 12.77 33.31
CA GLY A 719 9.36 11.65 33.79
C GLY A 719 10.04 11.96 35.13
N LYS A 720 10.02 11.01 36.06
CA LYS A 720 10.84 11.07 37.28
C LYS A 720 12.28 10.66 36.93
N HIS A 721 13.26 11.35 37.49
CA HIS A 721 14.67 10.99 37.39
C HIS A 721 15.37 11.24 38.73
N ASP A 722 16.06 10.23 39.24
CA ASP A 722 17.02 10.35 40.35
C ASP A 722 18.47 10.49 39.82
N ILE A 723 18.60 10.87 38.54
CA ILE A 723 19.87 10.99 37.82
C ILE A 723 20.66 12.21 38.29
N GLN A 724 21.93 12.00 38.64
CA GLN A 724 22.82 13.01 39.21
C GLN A 724 24.19 13.03 38.51
N VAL A 725 24.82 14.21 38.52
CA VAL A 725 26.19 14.40 38.02
C VAL A 725 27.17 13.53 38.81
N GLY A 726 27.99 12.75 38.11
CA GLY A 726 28.88 11.73 38.70
C GLY A 726 28.30 10.32 38.78
N GLN A 727 27.10 10.06 38.24
CA GLN A 727 26.59 8.70 38.04
C GLN A 727 27.03 8.11 36.69
N LYS A 728 27.34 6.81 36.69
CA LYS A 728 27.43 5.97 35.49
C LYS A 728 26.09 5.27 35.27
N ILE A 729 25.56 5.38 34.07
CA ILE A 729 24.22 4.99 33.65
C ILE A 729 24.26 4.17 32.36
N GLY A 730 23.19 3.43 32.10
CA GLY A 730 22.75 3.11 30.74
C GLY A 730 21.41 3.77 30.44
N ALA A 731 21.13 3.96 29.15
CA ALA A 731 19.98 4.72 28.67
C ALA A 731 19.45 4.14 27.36
N THR A 732 18.15 3.90 27.30
CA THR A 732 17.42 3.57 26.08
C THR A 732 16.66 4.80 25.60
N GLY A 733 16.76 5.15 24.31
CA GLY A 733 16.08 6.32 23.74
C GLY A 733 16.17 6.36 22.22
N ARG A 734 15.50 7.34 21.61
CA ARG A 734 15.44 7.47 20.14
C ARG A 734 16.46 8.47 19.59
N ILE A 735 17.13 8.06 18.52
CA ILE A 735 18.10 8.85 17.75
C ILE A 735 17.38 10.03 17.09
N PHE A 736 17.67 11.27 17.50
CA PHE A 736 16.96 12.48 17.02
C PHE A 736 17.89 13.70 16.82
N ASP A 737 17.59 14.56 15.83
CA ASP A 737 18.20 15.89 15.71
C ASP A 737 17.37 16.98 16.40
N LEU A 738 17.95 17.67 17.38
CA LEU A 738 17.37 18.86 17.99
C LEU A 738 18.07 20.12 17.46
N PHE A 739 17.68 20.55 16.26
CA PHE A 739 18.15 21.78 15.61
C PHE A 739 19.68 21.84 15.44
N GLY A 740 20.30 20.74 15.00
CA GLY A 740 21.74 20.56 14.82
C GLY A 740 22.48 20.04 16.05
N LEU A 741 21.79 19.76 17.15
CA LEU A 741 22.32 18.96 18.25
C LEU A 741 21.73 17.55 18.19
N ARG A 742 22.58 16.54 17.92
CA ARG A 742 22.19 15.14 18.07
C ARG A 742 21.92 14.78 19.53
N ILE A 743 20.79 14.13 19.80
CA ILE A 743 20.35 13.69 21.12
C ILE A 743 19.82 12.25 21.08
N LEU A 744 19.68 11.63 22.26
CA LEU A 744 18.62 10.64 22.46
C LEU A 744 17.38 11.35 23.03
N SER A 745 16.21 11.12 22.44
CA SER A 745 14.90 11.57 22.91
C SER A 745 14.12 10.45 23.59
N ASP A 746 13.04 10.82 24.31
CA ASP A 746 12.16 9.92 25.06
C ASP A 746 12.89 8.98 26.04
N VAL A 747 14.02 9.44 26.61
CA VAL A 747 14.98 8.57 27.30
C VAL A 747 14.42 7.91 28.56
N VAL A 748 14.60 6.59 28.63
CA VAL A 748 14.41 5.74 29.81
C VAL A 748 15.77 5.28 30.31
N PHE A 749 16.05 5.47 31.59
CA PHE A 749 17.32 5.06 32.21
C PHE A 749 17.25 3.67 32.83
N ASP A 750 18.40 3.00 32.88
CA ASP A 750 18.53 1.73 33.60
C ASP A 750 18.33 1.87 35.12
N ALA A 751 17.90 0.77 35.74
CA ALA A 751 17.77 0.69 37.18
C ALA A 751 19.15 0.58 37.86
N ASN A 752 19.34 1.32 38.96
CA ASN A 752 20.53 1.33 39.82
C ASN A 752 21.78 1.99 39.20
N PRO A 753 21.79 3.32 38.98
CA PRO A 753 22.98 4.06 38.56
C PRO A 753 24.13 3.93 39.58
N VAL A 754 25.37 3.88 39.09
CA VAL A 754 26.57 3.66 39.92
C VAL A 754 27.37 4.95 40.05
N ASN A 755 27.62 5.43 41.27
CA ASN A 755 28.44 6.63 41.48
C ASN A 755 29.92 6.37 41.09
N VAL A 756 30.49 7.26 40.29
CA VAL A 756 31.87 7.21 39.77
C VAL A 756 32.55 8.59 39.88
N ALA A 757 33.86 8.64 39.63
CA ALA A 757 34.55 9.92 39.46
C ALA A 757 34.14 10.57 38.13
N LEU A 758 34.02 11.90 38.11
CA LEU A 758 33.79 12.64 36.88
C LEU A 758 34.98 12.54 35.92
N PRO A 759 34.76 12.51 34.60
CA PRO A 759 35.84 12.67 33.63
C PRO A 759 36.53 14.03 33.81
N ALA A 760 37.85 14.06 33.57
CA ALA A 760 38.57 15.32 33.46
C ALA A 760 38.06 16.12 32.25
N PRO A 761 37.93 17.46 32.33
CA PRO A 761 37.51 18.25 31.20
C PRO A 761 38.57 18.18 30.08
N LEU A 762 38.12 18.07 28.83
CA LEU A 762 39.00 18.12 27.68
C LEU A 762 39.50 19.56 27.46
N ASP A 763 40.81 19.76 27.37
CA ASP A 763 41.40 21.05 27.03
C ASP A 763 41.12 21.40 25.55
N VAL A 764 40.47 22.54 25.30
CA VAL A 764 40.10 23.01 23.96
C VAL A 764 40.42 24.51 23.80
N GLN A 765 40.72 24.94 22.58
CA GLN A 765 40.90 26.35 22.22
C GLN A 765 39.56 26.96 21.81
N PRO A 766 39.20 28.20 22.23
CA PRO A 766 37.89 28.80 21.94
C PRO A 766 37.50 28.77 20.45
N ALA A 767 38.46 29.05 19.56
CA ALA A 767 38.25 29.06 18.11
C ALA A 767 37.95 27.68 17.49
N VAL A 768 38.18 26.57 18.21
CA VAL A 768 37.79 25.21 17.75
C VAL A 768 36.30 24.97 17.97
N LEU A 769 35.75 25.50 19.06
CA LEU A 769 34.31 25.41 19.37
C LEU A 769 33.51 26.53 18.69
N GLY A 770 34.11 27.69 18.46
CA GLY A 770 33.47 28.83 17.78
C GLY A 770 33.31 28.69 16.27
N ALA A 771 33.66 27.54 15.68
CA ALA A 771 33.55 27.28 14.26
C ALA A 771 32.86 25.94 14.01
N ALA A 772 31.65 25.96 13.42
CA ALA A 772 30.79 24.79 13.26
C ALA A 772 31.49 23.59 12.57
N ALA A 773 32.44 23.84 11.65
CA ALA A 773 33.21 22.80 10.96
C ALA A 773 34.22 22.04 11.85
N THR A 774 34.56 22.57 13.03
CA THR A 774 35.46 21.93 14.01
C THR A 774 34.81 21.68 15.37
N ALA A 775 33.68 22.32 15.66
CA ALA A 775 32.95 22.22 16.92
C ALA A 775 32.15 20.91 17.07
N LEU A 776 31.75 20.31 15.94
CA LEU A 776 30.83 19.16 15.88
C LEU A 776 31.21 17.99 16.82
N PRO A 777 32.45 17.46 16.81
CA PRO A 777 32.83 16.30 17.64
C PRO A 777 32.90 16.62 19.13
N TYR A 778 32.91 17.90 19.50
CA TYR A 778 32.99 18.36 20.88
C TYR A 778 31.63 18.56 21.53
N ARG A 779 30.52 18.55 20.78
CA ARG A 779 29.16 18.73 21.32
C ARG A 779 28.86 17.67 22.39
N SER A 780 28.22 18.09 23.47
CA SER A 780 27.95 17.31 24.68
C SER A 780 29.18 16.82 25.48
N LEU A 781 30.42 17.21 25.14
CA LEU A 781 31.59 16.97 26.00
C LEU A 781 31.70 18.02 27.11
N PHE A 782 32.20 17.61 28.28
CA PHE A 782 32.74 18.51 29.30
C PHE A 782 34.15 18.96 28.91
N VAL A 783 34.32 20.28 28.75
CA VAL A 783 35.54 20.92 28.21
C VAL A 783 36.07 22.02 29.12
N GLN A 784 37.34 22.39 28.92
CA GLN A 784 38.03 23.49 29.57
C GLN A 784 38.67 24.39 28.49
N LEU A 785 38.29 25.66 28.48
CA LEU A 785 38.90 26.71 27.68
C LEU A 785 39.90 27.49 28.53
N LYS A 786 41.08 27.79 28.00
CA LYS A 786 42.14 28.53 28.70
C LYS A 786 42.33 29.92 28.11
N ASP A 787 42.87 30.82 28.93
CA ASP A 787 43.30 32.17 28.52
C ASP A 787 42.19 32.96 27.80
N VAL A 788 40.97 32.91 28.35
CA VAL A 788 39.77 33.47 27.72
C VAL A 788 39.44 34.86 28.26
N LYS A 789 38.90 35.70 27.38
CA LYS A 789 38.50 37.08 27.65
C LYS A 789 37.07 37.29 27.17
N VAL A 790 36.26 37.97 27.99
CA VAL A 790 34.92 38.41 27.60
C VAL A 790 35.03 39.58 26.62
N THR A 791 34.48 39.45 25.43
CA THR A 791 34.57 40.49 24.38
C THR A 791 33.24 41.18 24.10
N ALA A 792 32.12 40.47 24.18
CA ALA A 792 30.77 41.04 24.18
C ALA A 792 29.93 40.52 25.36
N ASP A 793 28.88 41.28 25.68
CA ASP A 793 27.82 40.90 26.62
C ASP A 793 26.51 40.98 25.84
N ASN A 794 25.73 39.90 25.86
CA ASN A 794 24.44 39.77 25.17
C ASN A 794 24.51 40.01 23.63
N ALA A 795 25.42 39.30 22.95
CA ALA A 795 25.69 39.46 21.52
C ALA A 795 24.45 39.18 20.63
N ASP A 796 24.28 39.99 19.59
CA ASP A 796 23.16 39.97 18.62
C ASP A 796 21.75 40.08 19.21
N ALA A 797 21.60 40.54 20.45
CA ALA A 797 20.29 40.72 21.07
C ALA A 797 19.43 41.79 20.35
N GLU A 798 18.15 41.47 20.14
CA GLU A 798 17.16 42.46 19.70
C GLU A 798 17.02 43.58 20.74
N ALA A 799 16.60 44.77 20.30
CA ALA A 799 16.64 46.00 21.10
C ALA A 799 15.76 45.93 22.37
N GLY A 800 16.33 45.46 23.48
CA GLY A 800 15.68 45.28 24.77
C GLY A 800 15.55 43.82 25.25
N ALA A 801 16.00 42.84 24.46
CA ALA A 801 16.11 41.45 24.88
C ALA A 801 17.39 41.23 25.72
N ASP A 802 17.33 40.30 26.68
CA ASP A 802 18.50 39.72 27.35
C ASP A 802 18.38 38.20 27.28
N TYR A 803 19.37 37.56 26.67
CA TYR A 803 19.41 36.11 26.49
C TYR A 803 20.31 35.41 27.53
N GLY A 804 20.87 36.14 28.50
CA GLY A 804 21.81 35.58 29.48
C GLY A 804 23.19 35.24 28.90
N GLU A 805 23.47 35.61 27.65
CA GLU A 805 24.70 35.24 26.96
C GLU A 805 25.84 36.25 27.20
N ILE A 806 27.08 35.74 27.23
CA ILE A 806 28.31 36.54 27.04
C ILE A 806 29.16 35.90 25.94
N GLU A 807 30.07 36.66 25.33
CA GLU A 807 30.93 36.16 24.26
C GLU A 807 32.41 36.12 24.69
N LEU A 808 33.09 35.02 24.34
CA LEU A 808 34.52 34.80 24.58
C LEU A 808 35.31 34.91 23.28
N ASN A 809 36.38 35.70 23.32
CA ASN A 809 37.39 35.83 22.27
C ASN A 809 36.83 36.07 20.84
N ASP A 810 35.68 36.73 20.71
CA ASP A 810 34.99 37.02 19.44
C ASP A 810 34.63 35.76 18.61
N VAL A 811 34.42 34.61 19.28
CA VAL A 811 34.17 33.31 18.62
C VAL A 811 33.17 32.38 19.30
N LEU A 812 32.98 32.43 20.64
CA LEU A 812 32.16 31.42 21.34
C LEU A 812 31.29 32.05 22.44
N ARG A 813 30.01 31.66 22.48
CA ARG A 813 29.07 32.13 23.51
C ARG A 813 29.17 31.29 24.79
N VAL A 814 28.91 31.91 25.94
CA VAL A 814 28.67 31.26 27.22
C VAL A 814 27.24 31.59 27.66
N ASP A 815 26.50 30.56 28.06
CA ASP A 815 25.05 30.58 28.29
C ASP A 815 24.74 30.02 29.69
N ASP A 816 23.78 30.63 30.39
CA ASP A 816 23.52 30.40 31.81
C ASP A 816 22.46 29.31 32.10
N LEU A 817 22.01 28.57 31.09
CA LEU A 817 21.04 27.46 31.17
C LEU A 817 21.30 26.43 32.28
N LEU A 818 22.57 26.16 32.62
CA LEU A 818 22.95 25.26 33.72
C LEU A 818 23.18 25.98 35.05
N MET A 819 23.46 27.27 35.04
CA MET A 819 23.84 28.08 36.20
C MET A 819 23.52 29.55 35.96
N GLY A 820 22.25 29.90 36.16
CA GLY A 820 21.75 31.26 35.95
C GLY A 820 22.55 32.32 36.70
N TRP A 821 22.75 33.49 36.08
CA TRP A 821 23.49 34.59 36.71
C TRP A 821 22.80 35.10 37.98
N GLY A 822 23.59 35.47 39.00
CA GLY A 822 23.04 35.91 40.28
C GLY A 822 24.07 36.43 41.27
N ALA A 823 23.68 36.47 42.56
CA ALA A 823 24.56 36.95 43.62
C ALA A 823 25.76 36.03 43.90
N GLU A 824 25.62 34.72 43.65
CA GLU A 824 26.68 33.73 43.83
C GLU A 824 27.62 33.63 42.61
N VAL A 825 27.10 33.89 41.41
CA VAL A 825 27.89 34.01 40.16
C VAL A 825 27.45 35.27 39.41
N PRO A 826 28.10 36.41 39.65
CA PRO A 826 27.86 37.62 38.87
C PRO A 826 28.23 37.41 37.41
N ARG A 827 27.37 37.83 36.48
CA ARG A 827 27.63 37.83 35.03
C ARG A 827 28.98 38.51 34.74
N PRO A 828 29.94 37.82 34.11
CA PRO A 828 31.23 38.40 33.71
C PRO A 828 31.04 39.62 32.80
N LYS A 829 31.94 40.60 32.89
CA LYS A 829 31.83 41.85 32.15
C LYS A 829 32.79 41.89 30.97
N VAL A 830 32.44 42.61 29.91
CA VAL A 830 33.36 42.88 28.78
C VAL A 830 34.70 43.40 29.31
N GLY A 831 35.78 42.70 28.95
CA GLY A 831 37.13 42.96 29.43
C GLY A 831 37.60 42.09 30.62
N ASP A 832 36.72 41.32 31.27
CA ASP A 832 37.14 40.29 32.23
C ASP A 832 37.96 39.20 31.52
N THR A 833 38.99 38.69 32.23
CA THR A 833 39.85 37.58 31.78
C THR A 833 39.81 36.44 32.78
N PHE A 834 39.96 35.21 32.27
CA PHE A 834 39.96 33.99 33.04
C PHE A 834 41.08 33.04 32.59
N ALA A 835 41.93 32.61 33.53
CA ALA A 835 42.90 31.54 33.31
C ALA A 835 42.24 30.27 32.74
N PHE A 836 41.01 29.95 33.18
CA PHE A 836 40.12 29.04 32.44
C PHE A 836 38.63 29.23 32.75
N ILE A 837 37.80 28.81 31.80
CA ILE A 837 36.36 28.55 31.98
C ILE A 837 36.08 27.10 31.58
N ARG A 838 35.26 26.38 32.35
CA ARG A 838 34.79 25.02 32.08
C ARG A 838 33.29 25.01 31.81
N GLY A 839 32.84 23.96 31.14
CA GLY A 839 31.41 23.73 30.91
C GLY A 839 31.16 22.57 29.96
N VAL A 840 29.90 22.25 29.71
CA VAL A 840 29.53 21.32 28.64
C VAL A 840 29.31 22.11 27.35
N HIS A 841 29.85 21.62 26.24
CA HIS A 841 29.67 22.23 24.93
C HIS A 841 28.28 21.87 24.35
N TYR A 842 27.57 22.85 23.80
CA TYR A 842 26.15 22.75 23.45
C TYR A 842 25.85 23.56 22.19
N PHE A 843 24.91 23.12 21.36
CA PHE A 843 24.47 23.84 20.17
C PHE A 843 22.99 24.21 20.29
N SER A 844 22.65 25.46 20.06
CA SER A 844 21.26 25.92 19.97
C SER A 844 21.17 27.26 19.24
N PHE A 845 20.03 27.54 18.61
CA PHE A 845 19.78 28.79 17.88
C PHE A 845 20.90 29.14 16.88
N ALA A 846 21.35 28.13 16.12
CA ALA A 846 22.46 28.18 15.16
C ALA A 846 23.85 28.58 15.73
N ASN A 847 24.02 28.60 17.05
CA ASN A 847 25.26 28.96 17.73
C ASN A 847 25.81 27.78 18.57
N ASP A 848 27.11 27.54 18.47
CA ASP A 848 27.87 26.72 19.43
C ASP A 848 28.14 27.54 20.70
N LYS A 849 27.97 26.92 21.86
CA LYS A 849 27.99 27.55 23.19
C LYS A 849 28.68 26.69 24.24
N LEU A 850 29.15 27.31 25.32
CA LEU A 850 29.61 26.63 26.53
C LEU A 850 28.62 26.84 27.68
N LEU A 851 28.32 25.77 28.42
CA LEU A 851 27.43 25.76 29.60
C LEU A 851 28.20 25.44 30.89
N PRO A 852 28.65 26.45 31.67
CA PRO A 852 29.26 26.27 32.99
C PRO A 852 28.23 25.79 34.02
N ARG A 853 28.62 24.91 34.95
CA ARG A 853 27.67 24.14 35.78
C ARG A 853 27.58 24.65 37.22
N LEU A 854 28.70 25.16 37.73
CA LEU A 854 28.95 25.55 39.12
C LEU A 854 30.02 26.65 39.21
N PRO A 855 30.09 27.47 40.28
CA PRO A 855 30.91 28.68 40.31
C PRO A 855 32.41 28.44 40.04
N ALA A 856 32.96 27.34 40.53
CA ALA A 856 34.35 26.94 40.34
C ALA A 856 34.69 26.37 38.94
N ASP A 857 33.73 26.35 38.02
CA ASP A 857 34.03 26.19 36.59
C ASP A 857 34.62 27.50 35.99
N PHE A 858 34.49 28.66 36.66
CA PHE A 858 35.21 29.92 36.32
C PHE A 858 36.42 30.12 37.24
N VAL A 859 37.61 30.34 36.67
CA VAL A 859 38.82 30.73 37.44
C VAL A 859 39.54 31.89 36.75
N LYS A 860 39.71 32.99 37.50
CA LYS A 860 40.42 34.20 37.06
C LYS A 860 41.93 33.99 37.06
#